data_AF-A0A2V8L4N9-F1
#
_entry.id   AF-A0A2V8L4N9-F1
#
_cell.length_a   1.000
_cell.length_b   1.000
_cell.length_c   1.000
_cell.angle_alpha   90.00
_cell.angle_beta   90.00
_cell.angle_gamma   90.00
#
_symmetry.space_group_name_H-M   'P 1'
#
loop_
_entity.id
_entity.type
_entity.pdbx_description
1 polymer ?
#
loop_
_entity_poly.entity_id
_entity_poly.type
_entity_poly.pdbx_seq_one_letter_code
_entity_poly.pdbx_strand_id
1 'polypeptide(L)'
;ISSAEAKLIDPQERLFLESVWAAIEDAGYTRGRLRTRFPKGGSADVGVFVGVTTNSYHLWAPEERTRGNFVCPTALPWSIANRVSYFFDFNGPSLPVDTACSSSLVAIHLACESLRNRECQLAIAGGVNLYLHPAKYESLCQRRMLSLDGKTHSYGGGDDGFVPGEGVGTLVLKPLRKAIDDRDHIYAVIQASAFDHSGRSHGYSAPNPNAQASLISRTLEKAHIHPETIGYVEGHGTGTQLGDSIEIAALTQAFRKQTTKKQFCPIGSVKANIGHSESAAGVAGLAKVILQMEHRQLAPSIHSDEPNPNIEFKESPFYLQHGLSEWTSPSVHPRRALINSFGAGGVNACVVMEEYEKPSASGDWQEAGPYVFTLSARNEDRLREYVDRLLTHLRGEQGIDLASLCYTLQVGREAMEERLAIVVSELTELIDRLGDWSKGGSAANTYRGSLGTRRTKSSSKLAKTATGEQSLIELASMWAAGEEVDWESLYSRKTPRRISLPTYPFARERYWMSDSVVPEMATERPAAPSAQLHPLIAYNSSTLKEVSFSSSLSDTAFYAVDHKVHEESIFPGAGFLEMACISANTASEQRVRKIKDIVWIHPLSFRTGAQALQTVLRQTGDSVEYVISSFDDENETIVHSEGRLAFGNGSADPADAEDRIPLQALKAQCAGPEDGAACYDKFREYGLHYGPSFQTIQELYVNGSFALSKLKIAEHLKGDFGQYILHPSLIDGALQTAAGLVGSLAPRTPYLPFALDEIDIIRPVPQTCYAYAECSDAHTQNRAGVTKFNIRLLSESGEVLIKFKNLYLRPLARPLLSNHSLELSEVAIG
;
A
#
# COMPACT_ATOMS: atom_id res chain seq x y z
N ILE A 1 20.39 -4.99 2.01
CA ILE A 1 19.01 -4.99 2.56
C ILE A 1 19.05 -5.80 3.85
N SER A 2 18.79 -5.16 4.99
CA SER A 2 18.72 -5.88 6.28
C SER A 2 17.42 -6.67 6.37
N SER A 3 17.33 -7.67 7.26
CA SER A 3 16.09 -8.44 7.45
C SER A 3 14.92 -7.56 7.92
N ALA A 4 15.18 -6.53 8.73
CA ALA A 4 14.16 -5.58 9.17
C ALA A 4 13.67 -4.69 8.01
N GLU A 5 14.59 -4.18 7.19
CA GLU A 5 14.26 -3.41 6.00
C GLU A 5 13.48 -4.26 5.00
N ALA A 6 13.93 -5.49 4.75
CA ALA A 6 13.30 -6.41 3.80
C ALA A 6 11.80 -6.56 4.08
N LYS A 7 11.39 -6.74 5.33
CA LYS A 7 9.97 -6.89 5.71
C LYS A 7 9.10 -5.70 5.35
N LEU A 8 9.66 -4.48 5.32
CA LEU A 8 8.94 -3.24 5.00
C LEU A 8 8.93 -2.93 3.50
N ILE A 9 9.89 -3.47 2.74
CA ILE A 9 9.94 -3.30 1.28
C ILE A 9 8.77 -4.04 0.62
N ASP A 10 8.08 -3.38 -0.31
CA ASP A 10 7.06 -3.98 -1.15
C ASP A 10 7.57 -5.26 -1.84
N PRO A 11 6.87 -6.41 -1.75
CA PRO A 11 7.18 -7.63 -2.48
C PRO A 11 7.46 -7.42 -3.98
N GLN A 12 6.78 -6.47 -4.63
CA GLN A 12 7.02 -6.12 -6.03
C GLN A 12 8.44 -5.59 -6.26
N GLU A 13 8.93 -4.74 -5.36
CA GLU A 13 10.29 -4.19 -5.41
C GLU A 13 11.35 -5.27 -5.19
N ARG A 14 11.12 -6.19 -4.26
CA ARG A 14 12.04 -7.31 -3.98
C ARG A 14 12.09 -8.29 -5.15
N LEU A 15 10.94 -8.70 -5.68
CA LEU A 15 10.86 -9.64 -6.79
C LEU A 15 11.38 -9.02 -8.09
N PHE A 16 11.18 -7.72 -8.31
CA PHE A 16 11.80 -7.02 -9.43
C PHE A 16 13.32 -6.99 -9.30
N LEU A 17 13.87 -6.73 -8.11
CA LEU A 17 15.31 -6.78 -7.87
C LEU A 17 15.90 -8.18 -8.13
N GLU A 18 15.23 -9.25 -7.67
CA GLU A 18 15.62 -10.65 -7.98
C GLU A 18 15.56 -10.93 -9.48
N SER A 19 14.52 -10.46 -10.17
CA SER A 19 14.36 -10.62 -11.62
C SER A 19 15.47 -9.90 -12.39
N VAL A 20 15.84 -8.68 -12.00
CA VAL A 20 16.96 -7.94 -12.62
C VAL A 20 18.29 -8.65 -12.40
N TRP A 21 18.53 -9.20 -11.21
CA TRP A 21 19.71 -10.04 -10.96
C TRP A 21 19.75 -11.22 -11.94
N ALA A 22 18.64 -11.96 -12.05
CA ALA A 22 18.54 -13.09 -12.95
C ALA A 22 18.77 -12.68 -14.42
N ALA A 23 18.20 -11.56 -14.87
CA ALA A 23 18.39 -11.09 -16.25
C ALA A 23 19.84 -10.65 -16.55
N ILE A 24 20.54 -10.05 -15.57
CA ILE A 24 21.95 -9.67 -15.71
C ILE A 24 22.84 -10.92 -15.77
N GLU A 25 22.58 -11.91 -14.91
CA GLU A 25 23.28 -13.20 -14.98
C GLU A 25 22.99 -13.94 -16.28
N ASP A 26 21.73 -13.98 -16.73
CA ASP A 26 21.34 -14.61 -17.98
C ASP A 26 22.03 -13.96 -19.20
N ALA A 27 22.14 -12.63 -19.21
CA ALA A 27 22.92 -11.88 -20.20
C ALA A 27 24.45 -12.09 -20.08
N GLY A 28 24.90 -12.78 -19.03
CA GLY A 28 26.31 -13.08 -18.77
C GLY A 28 27.13 -11.85 -18.36
N TYR A 29 26.58 -11.01 -17.49
CA TYR A 29 27.26 -9.85 -16.91
C TYR A 29 27.31 -9.93 -15.37
N THR A 30 28.25 -9.21 -14.78
CA THR A 30 28.32 -8.92 -13.34
C THR A 30 28.29 -7.41 -13.12
N ARG A 31 28.03 -6.95 -11.89
CA ARG A 31 28.07 -5.50 -11.56
C ARG A 31 29.41 -4.89 -11.92
N GLY A 32 30.49 -5.56 -11.51
CA GLY A 32 31.86 -5.14 -11.81
C GLY A 32 32.09 -5.01 -13.32
N ARG A 33 31.61 -5.97 -14.11
CA ARG A 33 31.74 -5.92 -15.57
C ARG A 33 30.93 -4.81 -16.20
N LEU A 34 29.68 -4.62 -15.80
CA LEU A 34 28.84 -3.54 -16.32
C LEU A 34 29.51 -2.18 -16.10
N ARG A 35 30.07 -1.95 -14.91
CA ARG A 35 30.86 -0.73 -14.63
C ARG A 35 32.08 -0.57 -15.53
N THR A 36 32.81 -1.65 -15.81
CA THR A 36 34.01 -1.58 -16.68
C THR A 36 33.68 -1.44 -18.16
N ARG A 37 32.61 -2.09 -18.64
CA ARG A 37 32.23 -2.15 -20.07
C ARG A 37 31.40 -0.95 -20.49
N PHE A 38 30.57 -0.44 -19.58
CA PHE A 38 29.69 0.70 -19.80
C PHE A 38 29.94 1.74 -18.70
N PRO A 39 31.11 2.38 -18.63
CA PRO A 39 31.42 3.32 -17.56
C PRO A 39 30.69 4.65 -17.73
N LYS A 40 30.19 5.20 -16.62
CA LYS A 40 29.77 6.60 -16.51
C LYS A 40 30.18 7.15 -15.15
N GLY A 41 31.26 7.92 -15.16
CA GLY A 41 31.96 8.30 -13.93
C GLY A 41 32.52 7.06 -13.23
N GLY A 42 32.20 6.90 -11.93
CA GLY A 42 32.59 5.73 -11.13
C GLY A 42 31.61 4.56 -11.18
N SER A 43 30.51 4.67 -11.94
CA SER A 43 29.36 3.74 -11.93
C SER A 43 29.09 3.17 -13.33
N ALA A 44 28.10 2.29 -13.47
CA ALA A 44 27.70 1.74 -14.78
C ALA A 44 26.61 2.59 -15.47
N ASP A 45 26.75 2.83 -16.77
CA ASP A 45 25.85 3.60 -17.63
C ASP A 45 24.62 2.79 -18.05
N VAL A 46 23.84 2.38 -17.06
CA VAL A 46 22.70 1.48 -17.21
C VAL A 46 21.41 2.19 -16.80
N GLY A 47 20.43 2.24 -17.70
CA GLY A 47 19.08 2.74 -17.40
C GLY A 47 18.18 1.65 -16.80
N VAL A 48 17.17 2.04 -16.02
CA VAL A 48 16.16 1.16 -15.41
C VAL A 48 14.77 1.73 -15.62
N PHE A 49 13.91 0.95 -16.28
CA PHE A 49 12.55 1.34 -16.64
C PHE A 49 11.59 0.22 -16.20
N VAL A 50 10.73 0.50 -15.23
CA VAL A 50 9.82 -0.52 -14.67
C VAL A 50 8.37 -0.13 -14.85
N GLY A 51 7.61 -1.00 -15.50
CA GLY A 51 6.16 -0.93 -15.51
C GLY A 51 5.58 -1.34 -14.16
N VAL A 52 4.87 -0.44 -13.50
CA VAL A 52 4.17 -0.68 -12.22
C VAL A 52 2.94 0.21 -12.16
N THR A 53 1.83 -0.28 -11.62
CA THR A 53 0.60 0.53 -11.47
C THR A 53 0.16 0.61 -10.02
N THR A 54 -0.36 -0.47 -9.45
CA THR A 54 -0.96 -0.47 -8.10
C THR A 54 -0.05 -1.14 -7.09
N ASN A 55 0.38 -0.38 -6.08
CA ASN A 55 1.10 -0.90 -4.92
C ASN A 55 0.12 -1.05 -3.76
N SER A 56 -0.18 -2.26 -3.34
CA SER A 56 -1.18 -2.53 -2.31
C SER A 56 -0.58 -2.96 -0.97
N TYR A 57 0.74 -3.12 -0.88
CA TYR A 57 1.41 -3.57 0.34
C TYR A 57 1.20 -2.61 1.52
N HIS A 58 1.08 -1.31 1.25
CA HIS A 58 0.81 -0.30 2.29
C HIS A 58 -0.58 -0.40 2.92
N LEU A 59 -1.53 -1.07 2.27
CA LEU A 59 -2.90 -1.22 2.77
C LEU A 59 -2.99 -2.15 3.99
N TRP A 60 -1.97 -2.96 4.25
CA TRP A 60 -1.88 -3.74 5.49
C TRP A 60 -1.49 -2.88 6.70
N ALA A 61 -0.92 -1.69 6.52
CA ALA A 61 -0.43 -0.89 7.64
C ALA A 61 -1.54 -0.49 8.65
N PRO A 62 -2.75 -0.09 8.23
CA PRO A 62 -3.88 0.10 9.15
C PRO A 62 -4.24 -1.16 9.94
N GLU A 63 -4.28 -2.34 9.30
CA GLU A 63 -4.62 -3.60 9.97
C GLU A 63 -3.52 -4.07 10.94
N GLU A 64 -2.26 -3.85 10.58
CA GLU A 64 -1.15 -4.14 11.49
C GLU A 64 -1.18 -3.19 12.71
N ARG A 65 -1.56 -1.92 12.52
CA ARG A 65 -1.76 -0.98 13.64
C ARG A 65 -2.87 -1.44 14.59
N THR A 66 -3.98 -2.00 14.10
CA THR A 66 -5.03 -2.54 14.98
C THR A 66 -4.57 -3.78 15.75
N ARG A 67 -3.56 -4.50 15.24
CA ARG A 67 -2.88 -5.61 15.93
C ARG A 67 -1.75 -5.15 16.87
N GLY A 68 -1.51 -3.84 17.01
CA GLY A 68 -0.43 -3.28 17.83
C GLY A 68 0.93 -3.20 17.14
N ASN A 69 1.02 -3.56 15.86
CA ASN A 69 2.25 -3.49 15.06
C ASN A 69 2.34 -2.13 14.35
N PHE A 70 3.25 -1.27 14.83
CA PHE A 70 3.51 0.04 14.21
C PHE A 70 4.51 -0.09 13.05
N VAL A 71 4.01 -0.48 11.88
CA VAL A 71 4.82 -0.64 10.66
C VAL A 71 4.47 0.41 9.60
N CYS A 72 5.50 0.89 8.90
CA CYS A 72 5.36 1.79 7.76
C CYS A 72 6.05 1.14 6.55
N PRO A 73 5.33 0.34 5.74
CA PRO A 73 5.90 -0.32 4.58
C PRO A 73 6.24 0.70 3.50
N THR A 74 7.38 0.50 2.84
CA THR A 74 7.79 1.30 1.68
C THR A 74 7.21 0.69 0.42
N ALA A 75 6.04 1.18 0.00
CA ALA A 75 5.32 0.72 -1.19
C ALA A 75 5.19 1.83 -2.24
N LEU A 76 6.29 2.52 -2.52
CA LEU A 76 6.33 3.69 -3.41
C LEU A 76 6.82 3.26 -4.80
N PRO A 77 6.05 3.51 -5.90
CA PRO A 77 6.42 3.04 -7.23
C PRO A 77 7.82 3.45 -7.68
N TRP A 78 8.24 4.68 -7.37
CA TRP A 78 9.57 5.18 -7.71
C TRP A 78 10.72 4.39 -7.08
N SER A 79 10.47 3.75 -5.93
CA SER A 79 11.51 3.00 -5.21
C SER A 79 11.93 1.76 -6.00
N ILE A 80 11.02 1.17 -6.78
CA ILE A 80 11.29 -0.08 -7.53
C ILE A 80 12.46 0.09 -8.50
N ALA A 81 12.42 1.12 -9.36
CA ALA A 81 13.51 1.41 -10.28
C ALA A 81 14.77 1.87 -9.52
N ASN A 82 14.60 2.78 -8.56
CA ASN A 82 15.71 3.41 -7.86
C ASN A 82 16.49 2.42 -7.00
N ARG A 83 15.85 1.41 -6.41
CA ARG A 83 16.51 0.37 -5.62
C ARG A 83 17.37 -0.55 -6.48
N VAL A 84 16.93 -0.85 -7.70
CA VAL A 84 17.77 -1.55 -8.68
C VAL A 84 19.00 -0.70 -8.99
N SER A 85 18.81 0.57 -9.35
CA SER A 85 19.93 1.45 -9.67
C SER A 85 20.90 1.61 -8.50
N TYR A 86 20.38 1.75 -7.27
CA TYR A 86 21.18 1.83 -6.05
C TYR A 86 21.95 0.54 -5.78
N PHE A 87 21.30 -0.62 -5.87
CA PHE A 87 21.93 -1.90 -5.54
C PHE A 87 23.02 -2.32 -6.53
N PHE A 88 22.82 -2.04 -7.83
CA PHE A 88 23.76 -2.39 -8.89
C PHE A 88 24.74 -1.26 -9.26
N ASP A 89 24.63 -0.08 -8.62
CA ASP A 89 25.44 1.11 -8.91
C ASP A 89 25.30 1.58 -10.37
N PHE A 90 24.05 1.81 -10.79
CA PHE A 90 23.69 2.29 -12.12
C PHE A 90 23.44 3.80 -12.14
N ASN A 91 23.89 4.46 -13.21
CA ASN A 91 23.85 5.92 -13.40
C ASN A 91 23.15 6.32 -14.73
N GLY A 92 22.31 5.45 -15.28
CA GLY A 92 21.38 5.80 -16.36
C GLY A 92 20.04 6.34 -15.81
N PRO A 93 19.08 6.68 -16.69
CA PRO A 93 17.72 7.03 -16.27
C PRO A 93 17.12 5.92 -15.40
N SER A 94 16.45 6.27 -14.30
CA SER A 94 15.80 5.31 -13.40
C SER A 94 14.41 5.81 -13.07
N LEU A 95 13.37 5.13 -13.59
CA LEU A 95 12.00 5.58 -13.41
C LEU A 95 10.97 4.45 -13.40
N PRO A 96 9.93 4.59 -12.57
CA PRO A 96 8.69 3.84 -12.73
C PRO A 96 7.88 4.41 -13.90
N VAL A 97 7.10 3.54 -14.52
CA VAL A 97 6.17 3.87 -15.60
C VAL A 97 4.81 3.30 -15.23
N ASP A 98 3.81 4.16 -15.11
CA ASP A 98 2.42 3.77 -14.89
C ASP A 98 1.55 4.27 -16.04
N THR A 99 1.20 3.35 -16.91
CA THR A 99 0.20 3.52 -17.96
C THR A 99 -0.83 2.39 -17.88
N ALA A 100 -1.17 1.98 -16.65
CA ALA A 100 -2.01 0.81 -16.37
C ALA A 100 -1.47 -0.46 -17.07
N CYS A 101 -2.30 -1.17 -17.82
CA CYS A 101 -1.96 -2.45 -18.44
C CYS A 101 -0.84 -2.36 -19.51
N SER A 102 -0.58 -1.18 -20.06
CA SER A 102 0.49 -0.97 -21.06
C SER A 102 1.85 -0.63 -20.44
N SER A 103 1.94 -0.51 -19.10
CA SER A 103 3.10 0.02 -18.37
C SER A 103 4.43 -0.62 -18.77
N SER A 104 4.57 -1.95 -18.73
CA SER A 104 5.84 -2.60 -19.09
C SER A 104 6.23 -2.36 -20.54
N LEU A 105 5.25 -2.28 -21.45
CA LEU A 105 5.52 -2.10 -22.88
C LEU A 105 5.95 -0.65 -23.18
N VAL A 106 5.37 0.32 -22.46
CA VAL A 106 5.84 1.72 -22.46
C VAL A 106 7.22 1.82 -21.82
N ALA A 107 7.50 1.12 -20.72
CA ALA A 107 8.83 1.07 -20.10
C ALA A 107 9.90 0.53 -21.08
N ILE A 108 9.57 -0.54 -21.82
CA ILE A 108 10.43 -1.07 -22.89
C ILE A 108 10.61 -0.05 -24.02
N HIS A 109 9.56 0.66 -24.41
CA HIS A 109 9.66 1.73 -25.40
C HIS A 109 10.61 2.84 -24.95
N LEU A 110 10.46 3.35 -23.73
CA LEU A 110 11.32 4.39 -23.17
C LEU A 110 12.77 3.92 -23.08
N ALA A 111 13.02 2.67 -22.66
CA ALA A 111 14.35 2.09 -22.67
C ALA A 111 14.97 2.06 -24.09
N CYS A 112 14.20 1.66 -25.10
CA CYS A 112 14.65 1.68 -26.50
C CYS A 112 14.97 3.09 -26.99
N GLU A 113 14.16 4.09 -26.64
CA GLU A 113 14.43 5.49 -27.02
C GLU A 113 15.65 6.05 -26.27
N SER A 114 15.81 5.78 -24.97
CA SER A 114 17.00 6.17 -24.20
C SER A 114 18.30 5.55 -24.75
N LEU A 115 18.26 4.30 -25.22
CA LEU A 115 19.39 3.66 -25.91
C LEU A 115 19.68 4.32 -27.27
N ARG A 116 18.65 4.66 -28.05
CA ARG A 116 18.80 5.38 -29.34
C ARG A 116 19.37 6.79 -29.16
N ASN A 117 18.91 7.49 -28.12
CA ASN A 117 19.35 8.83 -27.75
C ASN A 117 20.67 8.85 -26.97
N ARG A 118 21.21 7.67 -26.62
CA ARG A 118 22.46 7.50 -25.87
C ARG A 118 22.41 8.13 -24.46
N GLU A 119 21.26 8.13 -23.83
CA GLU A 119 21.08 8.51 -22.42
C GLU A 119 21.63 7.45 -21.46
N CYS A 120 21.72 6.20 -21.96
CA CYS A 120 22.43 5.08 -21.36
C CYS A 120 23.00 4.17 -22.46
N GLN A 121 23.93 3.29 -22.10
CA GLN A 121 24.55 2.33 -23.03
C GLN A 121 23.92 0.93 -22.99
N LEU A 122 23.27 0.61 -21.87
CA LEU A 122 22.51 -0.61 -21.63
C LEU A 122 21.27 -0.23 -20.82
N ALA A 123 20.16 -0.93 -21.01
CA ALA A 123 18.93 -0.63 -20.28
C ALA A 123 18.30 -1.91 -19.73
N ILE A 124 17.81 -1.82 -18.50
CA ILE A 124 16.95 -2.82 -17.87
C ILE A 124 15.51 -2.33 -18.05
N ALA A 125 14.66 -3.14 -18.67
CA ALA A 125 13.26 -2.80 -18.89
C ALA A 125 12.35 -3.97 -18.56
N GLY A 126 11.20 -3.70 -17.95
CA GLY A 126 10.30 -4.77 -17.54
C GLY A 126 9.05 -4.28 -16.87
N GLY A 127 8.41 -5.16 -16.09
CA GLY A 127 7.28 -4.80 -15.25
C GLY A 127 7.05 -5.81 -14.14
N VAL A 128 6.29 -5.38 -13.14
CA VAL A 128 5.88 -6.19 -12.00
C VAL A 128 4.43 -5.89 -11.65
N ASN A 129 3.67 -6.93 -11.32
CA ASN A 129 2.31 -6.83 -10.81
C ASN A 129 2.04 -7.95 -9.81
N LEU A 130 1.58 -7.58 -8.60
CA LEU A 130 1.14 -8.51 -7.56
C LEU A 130 -0.21 -8.07 -6.97
N TYR A 131 -0.94 -9.02 -6.40
CA TYR A 131 -2.20 -8.84 -5.67
C TYR A 131 -1.96 -9.09 -4.18
N LEU A 132 -1.34 -8.11 -3.53
CA LEU A 132 -0.87 -8.25 -2.15
C LEU A 132 -1.96 -8.00 -1.10
N HIS A 133 -3.10 -7.38 -1.46
CA HIS A 133 -4.19 -7.05 -0.56
C HIS A 133 -5.56 -7.22 -1.27
N PRO A 134 -6.61 -7.76 -0.59
CA PRO A 134 -7.92 -8.03 -1.20
C PRO A 134 -8.60 -6.80 -1.81
N ALA A 135 -8.42 -5.62 -1.21
CA ALA A 135 -8.98 -4.36 -1.74
C ALA A 135 -8.67 -4.11 -3.23
N LYS A 136 -7.52 -4.57 -3.74
CA LYS A 136 -7.20 -4.45 -5.18
C LYS A 136 -8.16 -5.31 -6.02
N TYR A 137 -8.40 -6.55 -5.60
CA TYR A 137 -9.32 -7.46 -6.26
C TYR A 137 -10.76 -6.94 -6.19
N GLU A 138 -11.19 -6.49 -5.02
CA GLU A 138 -12.51 -5.88 -4.81
C GLU A 138 -12.74 -4.66 -5.71
N SER A 139 -11.73 -3.80 -5.89
CA SER A 139 -11.80 -2.65 -6.78
C SER A 139 -12.04 -3.06 -8.24
N LEU A 140 -11.41 -4.15 -8.70
CA LEU A 140 -11.64 -4.69 -10.04
C LEU A 140 -13.04 -5.30 -10.20
N CYS A 141 -13.55 -5.98 -9.15
CA CYS A 141 -14.93 -6.47 -9.12
C CYS A 141 -15.94 -5.33 -9.23
N GLN A 142 -15.75 -4.24 -8.47
CA GLN A 142 -16.63 -3.07 -8.51
C GLN A 142 -16.67 -2.42 -9.90
N ARG A 143 -15.56 -2.47 -10.64
CA ARG A 143 -15.45 -1.98 -12.02
C ARG A 143 -15.94 -2.98 -13.07
N ARG A 144 -16.37 -4.18 -12.67
CA ARG A 144 -16.81 -5.27 -13.57
C ARG A 144 -15.76 -5.62 -14.63
N MET A 145 -14.49 -5.68 -14.23
CA MET A 145 -13.38 -6.01 -15.13
C MET A 145 -13.00 -7.49 -15.14
N LEU A 146 -13.50 -8.26 -14.16
CA LEU A 146 -13.10 -9.64 -13.93
C LEU A 146 -14.08 -10.63 -14.56
N SER A 147 -13.57 -11.74 -15.09
CA SER A 147 -14.39 -12.83 -15.61
C SER A 147 -15.19 -13.50 -14.49
N LEU A 148 -16.43 -13.90 -14.79
CA LEU A 148 -17.32 -14.57 -13.84
C LEU A 148 -17.04 -16.08 -13.70
N ASP A 149 -16.49 -16.72 -14.72
CA ASP A 149 -16.20 -18.16 -14.74
C ASP A 149 -14.74 -18.49 -14.37
N GLY A 150 -13.93 -17.46 -14.11
CA GLY A 150 -12.55 -17.58 -13.69
C GLY A 150 -11.59 -17.94 -14.83
N LYS A 151 -11.93 -17.61 -16.09
CA LYS A 151 -11.07 -17.81 -17.26
C LYS A 151 -10.95 -16.53 -18.10
N THR A 152 -9.76 -16.29 -18.63
CA THR A 152 -9.54 -15.22 -19.61
C THR A 152 -9.77 -15.77 -21.01
N HIS A 153 -10.94 -15.51 -21.59
CA HIS A 153 -11.34 -15.96 -22.92
C HIS A 153 -10.77 -15.07 -24.04
N SER A 154 -9.44 -14.95 -24.13
CA SER A 154 -8.79 -14.09 -25.14
C SER A 154 -9.23 -14.44 -26.57
N TYR A 155 -10.04 -13.57 -27.18
CA TYR A 155 -10.70 -13.73 -28.47
C TYR A 155 -11.68 -14.92 -28.60
N GLY A 156 -11.95 -15.62 -27.50
CA GLY A 156 -12.88 -16.74 -27.42
C GLY A 156 -14.31 -16.29 -27.10
N GLY A 157 -15.29 -17.18 -27.28
CA GLY A 157 -16.67 -16.96 -26.85
C GLY A 157 -16.79 -17.05 -25.33
N GLY A 158 -17.72 -16.26 -24.76
CA GLY A 158 -17.91 -16.18 -23.29
C GLY A 158 -17.03 -15.14 -22.61
N ASP A 159 -16.48 -14.20 -23.37
CA ASP A 159 -15.51 -13.21 -22.93
C ASP A 159 -16.14 -12.02 -22.18
N ASP A 160 -16.20 -12.12 -20.85
CA ASP A 160 -16.83 -11.16 -19.93
C ASP A 160 -15.84 -10.37 -19.04
N GLY A 161 -14.54 -10.61 -19.18
CA GLY A 161 -13.49 -10.02 -18.37
C GLY A 161 -12.22 -10.85 -18.33
N PHE A 162 -11.24 -10.41 -17.55
CA PHE A 162 -9.99 -11.15 -17.36
C PHE A 162 -9.89 -11.80 -15.98
N VAL A 163 -9.00 -12.79 -15.86
CA VAL A 163 -8.55 -13.32 -14.57
C VAL A 163 -7.34 -12.52 -14.09
N PRO A 164 -7.32 -12.00 -12.86
CA PRO A 164 -6.14 -11.38 -12.25
C PRO A 164 -4.89 -12.27 -12.31
N GLY A 165 -3.80 -11.78 -12.91
CA GLY A 165 -2.52 -12.48 -12.99
C GLY A 165 -1.41 -11.80 -12.20
N GLU A 166 -0.52 -12.58 -11.59
CA GLU A 166 0.71 -12.07 -10.97
C GLU A 166 1.90 -12.34 -11.88
N GLY A 167 2.85 -11.40 -11.93
CA GLY A 167 4.04 -11.60 -12.76
C GLY A 167 5.10 -10.54 -12.55
N VAL A 168 6.34 -10.96 -12.74
CA VAL A 168 7.51 -10.10 -12.83
C VAL A 168 8.33 -10.54 -14.04
N GLY A 169 8.77 -9.58 -14.85
CA GLY A 169 9.61 -9.85 -16.01
C GLY A 169 10.55 -8.70 -16.29
N THR A 170 11.78 -9.03 -16.68
CA THR A 170 12.86 -8.06 -16.92
C THR A 170 13.69 -8.48 -18.12
N LEU A 171 14.08 -7.50 -18.94
CA LEU A 171 14.88 -7.66 -20.13
C LEU A 171 16.15 -6.81 -20.00
N VAL A 172 17.28 -7.35 -20.46
CA VAL A 172 18.50 -6.58 -20.71
C VAL A 172 18.48 -6.14 -22.18
N LEU A 173 18.38 -4.84 -22.41
CA LEU A 173 18.31 -4.24 -23.74
C LEU A 173 19.61 -3.54 -24.08
N LYS A 174 20.07 -3.73 -25.32
CA LYS A 174 21.28 -3.10 -25.85
C LYS A 174 21.14 -2.85 -27.35
N PRO A 175 21.78 -1.81 -27.92
CA PRO A 175 21.82 -1.63 -29.37
C PRO A 175 22.37 -2.88 -30.06
N LEU A 176 21.67 -3.39 -31.08
CA LEU A 176 21.98 -4.66 -31.74
C LEU A 176 23.46 -4.78 -32.16
N ARG A 177 24.01 -3.73 -32.78
CA ARG A 177 25.42 -3.70 -33.17
C ARG A 177 26.36 -3.97 -31.99
N LYS A 178 26.10 -3.35 -30.83
CA LYS A 178 26.88 -3.58 -29.62
C LYS A 178 26.69 -4.98 -29.06
N ALA A 179 25.48 -5.55 -29.16
CA ALA A 179 25.22 -6.93 -28.70
C ALA A 179 26.02 -7.95 -29.53
N ILE A 180 26.10 -7.71 -30.84
CA ILE A 180 26.94 -8.49 -31.76
C ILE A 180 28.43 -8.31 -31.43
N ASP A 181 28.89 -7.06 -31.28
CA ASP A 181 30.30 -6.74 -30.99
C ASP A 181 30.77 -7.41 -29.67
N ASP A 182 29.93 -7.39 -28.63
CA ASP A 182 30.23 -7.97 -27.32
C ASP A 182 29.91 -9.48 -27.23
N ARG A 183 29.43 -10.08 -28.32
CA ARG A 183 29.06 -11.50 -28.44
C ARG A 183 28.07 -11.97 -27.36
N ASP A 184 27.08 -11.14 -27.08
CA ASP A 184 26.01 -11.47 -26.15
C ASP A 184 25.08 -12.55 -26.73
N HIS A 185 24.37 -13.26 -25.85
CA HIS A 185 23.23 -14.06 -26.27
C HIS A 185 22.08 -13.12 -26.68
N ILE A 186 21.67 -13.18 -27.94
CA ILE A 186 20.57 -12.36 -28.47
C ILE A 186 19.36 -13.26 -28.68
N TYR A 187 18.35 -13.10 -27.82
CA TYR A 187 17.07 -13.81 -27.93
C TYR A 187 16.25 -13.34 -29.14
N ALA A 188 16.09 -12.02 -29.27
CA ALA A 188 15.30 -11.39 -30.31
C ALA A 188 15.70 -9.91 -30.49
N VAL A 189 15.24 -9.30 -31.58
CA VAL A 189 15.48 -7.90 -31.91
C VAL A 189 14.17 -7.12 -31.84
N ILE A 190 14.14 -6.04 -31.05
CA ILE A 190 13.05 -5.06 -31.09
C ILE A 190 13.30 -4.11 -32.25
N GLN A 191 12.58 -4.30 -33.36
CA GLN A 191 12.73 -3.49 -34.58
C GLN A 191 12.15 -2.09 -34.38
N ALA A 192 10.93 -2.01 -33.85
CA ALA A 192 10.31 -0.74 -33.51
C ALA A 192 9.38 -0.87 -32.30
N SER A 193 9.16 0.27 -31.65
CA SER A 193 8.17 0.45 -30.60
C SER A 193 7.57 1.83 -30.71
N ALA A 194 6.29 1.94 -30.37
CA ALA A 194 5.58 3.20 -30.22
C ALA A 194 4.49 3.08 -29.15
N PHE A 195 4.07 4.22 -28.63
CA PHE A 195 2.88 4.33 -27.79
C PHE A 195 2.16 5.65 -28.07
N ASP A 196 0.87 5.70 -27.78
CA ASP A 196 0.04 6.89 -27.90
C ASP A 196 -1.12 6.89 -26.89
N HIS A 197 -2.02 7.87 -27.03
CA HIS A 197 -3.25 7.94 -26.25
C HIS A 197 -4.46 7.94 -27.19
N SER A 198 -5.52 7.25 -26.79
CA SER A 198 -6.77 7.09 -27.52
C SER A 198 -7.60 8.39 -27.71
N GLY A 199 -7.12 9.53 -27.22
CA GLY A 199 -7.89 10.78 -27.14
C GLY A 199 -9.24 10.61 -26.42
N ARG A 200 -10.26 11.35 -26.87
CA ARG A 200 -11.65 11.22 -26.38
C ARG A 200 -12.34 10.02 -27.05
N SER A 201 -12.88 9.10 -26.26
CA SER A 201 -13.70 7.97 -26.69
C SER A 201 -15.09 7.99 -26.03
N HIS A 202 -15.89 6.94 -26.20
CA HIS A 202 -17.26 6.84 -25.65
C HIS A 202 -17.32 6.63 -24.13
N GLY A 203 -16.18 6.56 -23.45
CA GLY A 203 -16.07 6.45 -22.00
C GLY A 203 -14.60 6.43 -21.59
N TYR A 204 -14.29 6.78 -20.34
CA TYR A 204 -12.90 6.91 -19.87
C TYR A 204 -12.04 5.65 -20.13
N SER A 205 -12.63 4.47 -19.93
CA SER A 205 -11.95 3.17 -20.15
C SER A 205 -12.28 2.54 -21.50
N ALA A 206 -13.07 3.19 -22.35
CA ALA A 206 -13.48 2.62 -23.64
C ALA A 206 -12.34 2.74 -24.66
N PRO A 207 -11.98 1.66 -25.37
CA PRO A 207 -10.92 1.68 -26.37
C PRO A 207 -11.32 2.52 -27.61
N ASN A 208 -10.33 2.94 -28.39
CA ASN A 208 -10.53 3.66 -29.65
C ASN A 208 -9.87 2.89 -30.81
N PRO A 209 -10.66 2.24 -31.69
CA PRO A 209 -10.11 1.43 -32.79
C PRO A 209 -9.23 2.23 -33.75
N ASN A 210 -9.59 3.49 -34.03
CA ASN A 210 -8.82 4.33 -34.96
C ASN A 210 -7.45 4.71 -34.38
N ALA A 211 -7.38 4.99 -33.07
CA ALA A 211 -6.12 5.28 -32.39
C ALA A 211 -5.22 4.04 -32.40
N GLN A 212 -5.76 2.87 -32.04
CA GLN A 212 -5.03 1.60 -32.08
C GLN A 212 -4.55 1.26 -33.50
N ALA A 213 -5.39 1.42 -34.52
CA ALA A 213 -5.01 1.18 -35.91
C ALA A 213 -3.90 2.14 -36.38
N SER A 214 -3.96 3.42 -35.96
CA SER A 214 -2.93 4.41 -36.26
C SER A 214 -1.60 4.05 -35.61
N LEU A 215 -1.61 3.68 -34.33
CA LEU A 215 -0.45 3.22 -33.58
C LEU A 215 0.22 2.01 -34.26
N ILE A 216 -0.56 0.99 -34.61
CA ILE A 216 -0.07 -0.23 -35.27
C ILE A 216 0.55 0.12 -36.62
N SER A 217 -0.14 0.93 -37.43
CA SER A 217 0.37 1.38 -38.74
C SER A 217 1.70 2.12 -38.60
N ARG A 218 1.77 3.09 -37.69
CA ARG A 218 2.98 3.89 -37.42
C ARG A 218 4.13 3.03 -36.92
N THR A 219 3.85 2.00 -36.13
CA THR A 219 4.90 1.11 -35.60
C THR A 219 5.50 0.25 -36.72
N LEU A 220 4.65 -0.29 -37.61
CA LEU A 220 5.10 -1.02 -38.80
C LEU A 220 5.88 -0.13 -39.77
N GLU A 221 5.42 1.11 -39.99
CA GLU A 221 6.12 2.12 -40.79
C GLU A 221 7.49 2.47 -40.19
N LYS A 222 7.57 2.71 -38.86
CA LYS A 222 8.81 2.96 -38.12
C LYS A 222 9.78 1.77 -38.20
N ALA A 223 9.26 0.55 -38.27
CA ALA A 223 10.07 -0.66 -38.44
C ALA A 223 10.50 -0.90 -39.90
N HIS A 224 9.91 -0.20 -40.87
CA HIS A 224 10.01 -0.51 -42.30
C HIS A 224 9.61 -1.96 -42.62
N ILE A 225 8.56 -2.47 -41.97
CA ILE A 225 8.10 -3.87 -42.09
C ILE A 225 6.71 -3.91 -42.74
N HIS A 226 6.59 -4.71 -43.81
CA HIS A 226 5.30 -4.96 -44.46
C HIS A 226 4.43 -5.92 -43.62
N PRO A 227 3.12 -5.66 -43.44
CA PRO A 227 2.24 -6.47 -42.57
C PRO A 227 2.22 -7.96 -42.90
N GLU A 228 2.33 -8.34 -44.18
CA GLU A 228 2.35 -9.75 -44.59
C GLU A 228 3.54 -10.55 -44.06
N THR A 229 4.59 -9.87 -43.59
CA THR A 229 5.76 -10.53 -43.00
C THR A 229 5.62 -10.77 -41.50
N ILE A 230 4.57 -10.24 -40.87
CA ILE A 230 4.25 -10.53 -39.47
C ILE A 230 3.67 -11.94 -39.40
N GLY A 231 4.41 -12.84 -38.76
CA GLY A 231 4.06 -14.25 -38.65
C GLY A 231 3.30 -14.61 -37.37
N TYR A 232 3.10 -13.67 -36.45
CA TYR A 232 2.30 -13.86 -35.23
C TYR A 232 1.92 -12.50 -34.63
N VAL A 233 0.73 -12.42 -34.02
CA VAL A 233 0.34 -11.29 -33.16
C VAL A 233 0.12 -11.80 -31.73
N GLU A 234 0.84 -11.20 -30.80
CA GLU A 234 0.55 -11.29 -29.37
C GLU A 234 -0.32 -10.10 -28.98
N GLY A 235 -1.62 -10.32 -28.95
CA GLY A 235 -2.57 -9.23 -28.75
C GLY A 235 -2.82 -8.91 -27.27
N HIS A 236 -3.48 -7.78 -27.03
CA HIS A 236 -3.88 -7.36 -25.70
C HIS A 236 -4.90 -8.35 -25.12
N GLY A 237 -5.93 -8.75 -25.88
CA GLY A 237 -6.72 -9.98 -25.65
C GLY A 237 -7.11 -10.21 -24.19
N THR A 238 -7.86 -9.28 -23.60
CA THR A 238 -8.24 -9.37 -22.18
C THR A 238 -9.44 -10.26 -21.94
N GLY A 239 -10.01 -10.86 -23.00
CA GLY A 239 -11.24 -11.63 -22.88
C GLY A 239 -12.41 -10.72 -22.54
N THR A 240 -12.44 -9.50 -23.10
CA THR A 240 -13.63 -8.65 -23.06
C THR A 240 -14.30 -8.62 -24.43
N GLN A 241 -15.58 -8.96 -24.49
CA GLN A 241 -16.31 -9.08 -25.77
C GLN A 241 -16.16 -7.88 -26.70
N LEU A 242 -16.30 -6.67 -26.14
CA LEU A 242 -16.14 -5.45 -26.92
C LEU A 242 -14.67 -5.11 -27.19
N GLY A 243 -13.78 -5.24 -26.20
CA GLY A 243 -12.37 -4.87 -26.33
C GLY A 243 -11.63 -5.73 -27.34
N ASP A 244 -11.83 -7.05 -27.28
CA ASP A 244 -11.16 -8.00 -28.18
C ASP A 244 -11.64 -7.82 -29.63
N SER A 245 -12.94 -7.56 -29.84
CA SER A 245 -13.46 -7.26 -31.19
C SER A 245 -12.92 -5.94 -31.78
N ILE A 246 -12.78 -4.90 -30.94
CA ILE A 246 -12.19 -3.62 -31.33
C ILE A 246 -10.71 -3.77 -31.67
N GLU A 247 -9.96 -4.57 -30.91
CA GLU A 247 -8.55 -4.82 -31.20
C GLU A 247 -8.37 -5.51 -32.57
N ILE A 248 -9.16 -6.55 -32.88
CA ILE A 248 -9.09 -7.21 -34.20
C ILE A 248 -9.50 -6.26 -35.32
N ALA A 249 -10.51 -5.42 -35.11
CA ALA A 249 -10.90 -4.41 -36.09
C ALA A 249 -9.77 -3.40 -36.34
N ALA A 250 -9.10 -2.93 -35.29
CA ALA A 250 -7.97 -2.00 -35.39
C ALA A 250 -6.77 -2.61 -36.11
N LEU A 251 -6.40 -3.86 -35.75
CA LEU A 251 -5.36 -4.63 -36.43
C LEU A 251 -5.69 -4.84 -37.92
N THR A 252 -6.95 -5.20 -38.22
CA THR A 252 -7.44 -5.40 -39.59
C THR A 252 -7.33 -4.11 -40.39
N GLN A 253 -7.79 -2.99 -39.83
CA GLN A 253 -7.71 -1.68 -40.46
C GLN A 253 -6.24 -1.28 -40.76
N ALA A 254 -5.31 -1.55 -39.83
CA ALA A 254 -3.90 -1.26 -40.04
C ALA A 254 -3.27 -2.12 -41.15
N PHE A 255 -3.53 -3.43 -41.15
CA PHE A 255 -2.97 -4.37 -42.13
C PHE A 255 -3.57 -4.15 -43.54
N ARG A 256 -4.87 -3.84 -43.62
CA ARG A 256 -5.58 -3.61 -44.89
C ARG A 256 -5.10 -2.42 -45.69
N LYS A 257 -4.32 -1.52 -45.10
CA LYS A 257 -3.66 -0.43 -45.84
C LYS A 257 -2.66 -0.93 -46.87
N GLN A 258 -2.07 -2.11 -46.67
CA GLN A 258 -1.00 -2.63 -47.52
C GLN A 258 -1.23 -4.06 -48.03
N THR A 259 -2.18 -4.82 -47.46
CA THR A 259 -2.50 -6.17 -47.93
C THR A 259 -3.99 -6.46 -48.04
N THR A 260 -4.35 -7.28 -49.03
CA THR A 260 -5.70 -7.84 -49.18
C THR A 260 -5.81 -9.29 -48.68
N LYS A 261 -4.72 -9.90 -48.22
CA LYS A 261 -4.72 -11.28 -47.74
C LYS A 261 -5.56 -11.43 -46.48
N LYS A 262 -6.22 -12.58 -46.38
CA LYS A 262 -7.04 -13.02 -45.24
C LYS A 262 -6.39 -14.22 -44.59
N GLN A 263 -6.66 -14.45 -43.32
CA GLN A 263 -6.35 -15.71 -42.63
C GLN A 263 -4.89 -16.16 -42.79
N PHE A 264 -3.92 -15.25 -42.70
CA PHE A 264 -2.49 -15.60 -42.86
C PHE A 264 -1.68 -15.40 -41.57
N CYS A 265 -2.14 -14.56 -40.64
CA CYS A 265 -1.40 -14.22 -39.44
C CYS A 265 -2.07 -14.83 -38.20
N PRO A 266 -1.44 -15.79 -37.50
CA PRO A 266 -1.96 -16.31 -36.25
C PRO A 266 -1.96 -15.23 -35.17
N ILE A 267 -2.99 -15.21 -34.32
CA ILE A 267 -3.09 -14.34 -33.14
C ILE A 267 -3.41 -15.15 -31.89
N GLY A 268 -2.89 -14.70 -30.75
CA GLY A 268 -3.23 -15.21 -29.43
C GLY A 268 -2.87 -14.22 -28.32
N SER A 269 -3.12 -14.62 -27.06
CA SER A 269 -2.65 -13.87 -25.90
C SER A 269 -2.21 -14.81 -24.77
N VAL A 270 -1.10 -14.48 -24.11
CA VAL A 270 -0.59 -15.19 -22.92
C VAL A 270 -1.54 -15.08 -21.73
N LYS A 271 -2.45 -14.10 -21.73
CA LYS A 271 -3.38 -13.84 -20.63
C LYS A 271 -4.39 -14.97 -20.44
N ALA A 272 -4.66 -15.74 -21.48
CA ALA A 272 -5.42 -16.97 -21.39
C ALA A 272 -4.74 -18.00 -20.47
N ASN A 273 -3.40 -18.03 -20.44
CA ASN A 273 -2.63 -19.02 -19.69
C ASN A 273 -2.30 -18.59 -18.25
N ILE A 274 -1.96 -17.31 -18.05
CA ILE A 274 -1.42 -16.81 -16.77
C ILE A 274 -2.28 -15.72 -16.12
N GLY A 275 -3.45 -15.42 -16.70
CA GLY A 275 -4.25 -14.25 -16.34
C GLY A 275 -3.64 -12.94 -16.84
N HIS A 276 -4.33 -11.84 -16.57
CA HIS A 276 -3.87 -10.51 -16.90
C HIS A 276 -2.98 -9.94 -15.79
N SER A 277 -1.67 -9.92 -16.05
CA SER A 277 -0.67 -9.37 -15.15
C SER A 277 -0.52 -7.85 -15.18
N GLU A 278 -1.60 -7.13 -15.53
CA GLU A 278 -1.68 -5.65 -15.55
C GLU A 278 -0.39 -4.96 -16.02
N SER A 279 0.35 -4.29 -15.14
CA SER A 279 1.58 -3.56 -15.47
C SER A 279 2.71 -4.43 -16.02
N ALA A 280 2.69 -5.74 -15.77
CA ALA A 280 3.63 -6.73 -16.32
C ALA A 280 3.10 -7.47 -17.57
N ALA A 281 1.89 -7.15 -18.05
CA ALA A 281 1.26 -7.86 -19.15
C ALA A 281 2.04 -7.78 -20.46
N GLY A 282 2.64 -6.62 -20.76
CA GLY A 282 3.44 -6.44 -21.97
C GLY A 282 4.71 -7.30 -21.97
N VAL A 283 5.45 -7.31 -20.86
CA VAL A 283 6.69 -8.12 -20.76
C VAL A 283 6.38 -9.62 -20.74
N ALA A 284 5.24 -10.05 -20.19
CA ALA A 284 4.78 -11.43 -20.30
C ALA A 284 4.49 -11.84 -21.75
N GLY A 285 3.85 -10.97 -22.53
CA GLY A 285 3.64 -11.19 -23.97
C GLY A 285 4.96 -11.30 -24.74
N LEU A 286 5.93 -10.43 -24.44
CA LEU A 286 7.28 -10.51 -25.02
C LEU A 286 7.98 -11.82 -24.66
N ALA A 287 7.90 -12.27 -23.40
CA ALA A 287 8.50 -13.53 -22.97
C ALA A 287 7.93 -14.73 -23.74
N LYS A 288 6.60 -14.79 -23.93
CA LYS A 288 5.96 -15.81 -24.78
C LYS A 288 6.50 -15.75 -26.21
N VAL A 289 6.56 -14.56 -26.81
CA VAL A 289 7.05 -14.40 -28.19
C VAL A 289 8.53 -14.82 -28.33
N ILE A 290 9.38 -14.48 -27.36
CA ILE A 290 10.78 -14.91 -27.33
C ILE A 290 10.88 -16.43 -27.31
N LEU A 291 10.15 -17.10 -26.42
CA LEU A 291 10.13 -18.56 -26.34
C LEU A 291 9.58 -19.18 -27.63
N GLN A 292 8.56 -18.59 -28.24
CA GLN A 292 8.04 -19.04 -29.54
C GLN A 292 9.09 -18.92 -30.67
N MET A 293 9.87 -17.85 -30.68
CA MET A 293 10.97 -17.68 -31.66
C MET A 293 12.08 -18.70 -31.43
N GLU A 294 12.46 -18.92 -30.17
CA GLU A 294 13.50 -19.88 -29.77
C GLU A 294 13.13 -21.32 -30.14
N HIS A 295 11.91 -21.75 -29.78
CA HIS A 295 11.40 -23.08 -30.11
C HIS A 295 10.87 -23.19 -31.54
N ARG A 296 10.78 -22.08 -32.27
CA ARG A 296 10.23 -22.01 -33.64
C ARG A 296 8.82 -22.61 -33.71
N GLN A 297 8.02 -22.37 -32.68
CA GLN A 297 6.68 -22.91 -32.49
C GLN A 297 5.73 -21.81 -32.01
N LEU A 298 4.46 -21.92 -32.37
CA LEU A 298 3.38 -21.05 -31.90
C LEU A 298 2.61 -21.78 -30.80
N ALA A 299 2.55 -21.17 -29.62
CA ALA A 299 1.84 -21.72 -28.48
C ALA A 299 0.34 -21.45 -28.59
N PRO A 300 -0.52 -22.37 -28.11
CA PRO A 300 -1.96 -22.18 -28.14
C PRO A 300 -2.41 -21.03 -27.24
N SER A 301 -3.39 -20.25 -27.73
CA SER A 301 -4.21 -19.36 -26.92
C SER A 301 -5.38 -20.19 -26.38
N ILE A 302 -5.31 -20.60 -25.11
CA ILE A 302 -6.33 -21.48 -24.51
C ILE A 302 -7.65 -20.75 -24.26
N HIS A 303 -8.70 -21.48 -23.85
CA HIS A 303 -10.05 -20.94 -23.57
C HIS A 303 -10.71 -20.24 -24.77
N SER A 304 -10.37 -20.71 -25.98
CA SER A 304 -10.72 -20.02 -27.22
C SER A 304 -11.39 -20.92 -28.25
N ASP A 305 -11.78 -22.17 -27.90
CA ASP A 305 -12.28 -23.19 -28.84
C ASP A 305 -13.40 -22.68 -29.75
N GLU A 306 -14.36 -21.94 -29.19
CA GLU A 306 -15.30 -21.13 -29.95
C GLU A 306 -14.78 -19.68 -30.00
N PRO A 307 -14.69 -19.03 -31.17
CA PRO A 307 -14.26 -17.64 -31.27
C PRO A 307 -15.37 -16.68 -30.80
N ASN A 308 -15.00 -15.48 -30.36
CA ASN A 308 -15.95 -14.43 -30.04
C ASN A 308 -16.83 -14.11 -31.29
N PRO A 309 -18.17 -14.18 -31.18
CA PRO A 309 -19.09 -14.02 -32.31
C PRO A 309 -19.08 -12.62 -32.93
N ASN A 310 -18.58 -11.61 -32.23
CA ASN A 310 -18.44 -10.25 -32.73
C ASN A 310 -17.17 -10.05 -33.58
N ILE A 311 -16.35 -11.09 -33.75
CA ILE A 311 -15.12 -11.06 -34.52
C ILE A 311 -15.30 -11.82 -35.84
N GLU A 312 -15.28 -11.08 -36.95
CA GLU A 312 -15.32 -11.68 -38.29
C GLU A 312 -13.93 -12.16 -38.74
N PHE A 313 -13.39 -13.18 -38.06
CA PHE A 313 -12.03 -13.68 -38.35
C PHE A 313 -11.84 -14.00 -39.83
N LYS A 314 -12.79 -14.70 -40.47
CA LYS A 314 -12.72 -15.10 -41.89
C LYS A 314 -12.45 -13.95 -42.85
N GLU A 315 -12.93 -12.74 -42.54
CA GLU A 315 -12.73 -11.55 -43.35
C GLU A 315 -11.48 -10.76 -42.95
N SER A 316 -10.90 -11.06 -41.80
CA SER A 316 -9.68 -10.45 -41.27
C SER A 316 -8.40 -11.15 -41.78
N PRO A 317 -7.23 -10.47 -41.69
CA PRO A 317 -5.91 -11.08 -41.86
C PRO A 317 -5.59 -12.20 -40.86
N PHE A 318 -6.33 -12.29 -39.75
CA PHE A 318 -5.93 -13.03 -38.55
C PHE A 318 -6.75 -14.29 -38.32
N TYR A 319 -6.14 -15.35 -37.82
CA TYR A 319 -6.85 -16.54 -37.32
C TYR A 319 -6.35 -16.88 -35.91
N LEU A 320 -7.21 -17.48 -35.10
CA LEU A 320 -6.92 -17.78 -33.70
C LEU A 320 -6.02 -19.01 -33.57
N GLN A 321 -4.95 -18.90 -32.77
CA GLN A 321 -3.99 -19.98 -32.55
C GLN A 321 -4.50 -20.97 -31.49
N HIS A 322 -5.17 -22.05 -31.90
CA HIS A 322 -5.77 -23.02 -30.94
C HIS A 322 -4.82 -24.12 -30.45
N GLY A 323 -3.84 -24.53 -31.26
CA GLY A 323 -2.95 -25.66 -30.98
C GLY A 323 -1.49 -25.27 -30.95
N LEU A 324 -0.62 -26.15 -30.46
CA LEU A 324 0.81 -26.02 -30.71
C LEU A 324 1.08 -26.30 -32.19
N SER A 325 1.71 -25.35 -32.89
CA SER A 325 2.08 -25.54 -34.31
C SER A 325 3.50 -25.06 -34.58
N GLU A 326 4.09 -25.54 -35.66
CA GLU A 326 5.36 -25.01 -36.14
C GLU A 326 5.19 -23.53 -36.55
N TRP A 327 6.13 -22.68 -36.16
CA TRP A 327 6.23 -21.31 -36.66
C TRP A 327 7.09 -21.33 -37.91
N THR A 328 6.52 -21.66 -39.05
CA THR A 328 7.24 -21.63 -40.33
C THR A 328 7.48 -20.19 -40.74
N SER A 329 8.70 -19.81 -41.12
CA SER A 329 8.90 -18.52 -41.77
C SER A 329 8.27 -18.56 -43.16
N PRO A 330 7.24 -17.74 -43.48
CA PRO A 330 6.57 -17.80 -44.77
C PRO A 330 7.40 -17.21 -45.92
N SER A 331 8.60 -16.68 -45.66
CA SER A 331 9.33 -15.82 -46.60
C SER A 331 10.85 -15.89 -46.41
N VAL A 332 11.62 -15.19 -47.25
CA VAL A 332 13.07 -14.91 -47.07
C VAL A 332 13.34 -14.06 -45.82
N HIS A 333 12.31 -13.68 -45.05
CA HIS A 333 12.43 -12.85 -43.86
C HIS A 333 12.50 -13.71 -42.59
N PRO A 334 13.15 -13.22 -41.52
CA PRO A 334 13.10 -13.86 -40.19
C PRO A 334 11.68 -13.86 -39.61
N ARG A 335 11.43 -14.70 -38.60
CA ARG A 335 10.15 -14.71 -37.86
C ARG A 335 9.92 -13.35 -37.21
N ARG A 336 8.74 -12.78 -37.40
CA ARG A 336 8.35 -11.48 -36.84
C ARG A 336 7.05 -11.59 -36.08
N ALA A 337 6.98 -10.90 -34.95
CA ALA A 337 5.76 -10.75 -34.18
C ALA A 337 5.44 -9.29 -33.90
N LEU A 338 4.15 -9.01 -33.81
CA LEU A 338 3.63 -7.75 -33.31
C LEU A 338 3.00 -7.99 -31.94
N ILE A 339 3.31 -7.13 -30.98
CA ILE A 339 2.84 -7.22 -29.60
C ILE A 339 2.09 -5.95 -29.23
N ASN A 340 0.85 -6.10 -28.74
CA ASN A 340 0.03 -5.00 -28.27
C ASN A 340 -0.17 -5.05 -26.74
N SER A 341 -0.21 -3.87 -26.12
CA SER A 341 -0.77 -3.73 -24.78
C SER A 341 -1.50 -2.40 -24.64
N PHE A 342 -2.75 -2.44 -24.18
CA PHE A 342 -3.62 -1.27 -24.08
C PHE A 342 -3.98 -1.01 -22.61
N GLY A 343 -3.59 0.16 -22.11
CA GLY A 343 -3.87 0.58 -20.75
C GLY A 343 -5.30 1.11 -20.61
N ALA A 344 -5.96 0.73 -19.50
CA ALA A 344 -7.16 1.43 -19.07
C ALA A 344 -6.89 2.94 -18.97
N GLY A 345 -7.83 3.76 -19.41
CA GLY A 345 -7.65 5.22 -19.54
C GLY A 345 -7.13 5.67 -20.91
N GLY A 346 -6.63 4.74 -21.75
CA GLY A 346 -6.46 4.98 -23.19
C GLY A 346 -5.03 4.99 -23.72
N VAL A 347 -4.01 4.73 -22.89
CA VAL A 347 -2.61 4.65 -23.34
C VAL A 347 -2.34 3.31 -24.04
N ASN A 348 -2.09 3.33 -25.35
CA ASN A 348 -1.83 2.14 -26.14
C ASN A 348 -0.33 2.02 -26.43
N ALA A 349 0.21 0.81 -26.41
CA ALA A 349 1.59 0.53 -26.79
C ALA A 349 1.68 -0.65 -27.76
N CYS A 350 2.60 -0.55 -28.72
CA CYS A 350 2.84 -1.54 -29.76
C CYS A 350 4.35 -1.76 -29.96
N VAL A 351 4.77 -3.01 -30.10
CA VAL A 351 6.15 -3.41 -30.36
C VAL A 351 6.19 -4.40 -31.51
N VAL A 352 7.18 -4.25 -32.39
CA VAL A 352 7.48 -5.24 -33.44
C VAL A 352 8.82 -5.90 -33.10
N MET A 353 8.79 -7.22 -32.98
CA MET A 353 9.94 -8.07 -32.68
C MET A 353 10.30 -8.95 -33.86
N GLU A 354 11.58 -9.28 -33.97
CA GLU A 354 12.14 -10.13 -35.02
C GLU A 354 13.12 -11.16 -34.41
N GLU A 355 13.10 -12.39 -34.93
CA GLU A 355 14.09 -13.43 -34.62
C GLU A 355 15.49 -12.94 -34.99
N TYR A 356 16.45 -13.12 -34.09
CA TYR A 356 17.84 -12.93 -34.44
C TYR A 356 18.40 -14.23 -35.03
N GLU A 357 18.61 -14.24 -36.34
CA GLU A 357 19.31 -15.36 -36.99
C GLU A 357 20.77 -15.40 -36.55
N LYS A 358 21.10 -16.38 -35.72
CA LYS A 358 22.48 -16.67 -35.37
C LYS A 358 23.21 -17.00 -36.68
N PRO A 359 24.33 -16.33 -37.01
CA PRO A 359 25.16 -16.74 -38.14
C PRO A 359 25.40 -18.25 -38.01
N SER A 360 25.13 -19.00 -39.08
CA SER A 360 25.33 -20.46 -39.13
C SER A 360 26.66 -20.77 -38.48
N ALA A 361 26.66 -21.71 -37.53
CA ALA A 361 27.78 -22.04 -36.65
C ALA A 361 29.05 -22.28 -37.48
N SER A 362 29.77 -21.20 -37.74
CA SER A 362 31.09 -21.21 -38.35
C SER A 362 32.04 -21.30 -37.17
N GLY A 363 32.20 -22.55 -36.73
CA GLY A 363 33.22 -22.97 -35.79
C GLY A 363 32.69 -23.15 -34.39
N ASP A 364 32.21 -24.37 -34.13
CA ASP A 364 32.46 -25.09 -32.88
C ASP A 364 33.73 -24.56 -32.19
N TRP A 365 33.69 -24.42 -30.87
CA TRP A 365 34.92 -24.38 -30.12
C TRP A 365 35.65 -25.72 -30.34
N GLN A 366 36.52 -25.75 -31.35
CA GLN A 366 37.28 -26.94 -31.76
C GLN A 366 38.56 -27.15 -30.93
N GLU A 367 38.93 -26.21 -30.06
CA GLU A 367 40.01 -26.45 -29.12
C GLU A 367 39.50 -27.41 -28.05
N ALA A 368 39.98 -28.65 -28.05
CA ALA A 368 39.70 -29.60 -26.98
C ALA A 368 40.28 -29.09 -25.65
N GLY A 369 39.58 -29.38 -24.54
CA GLY A 369 39.92 -28.96 -23.19
C GLY A 369 41.35 -29.32 -22.73
N PRO A 370 41.75 -28.87 -21.53
CA PRO A 370 40.88 -28.69 -20.37
C PRO A 370 40.32 -27.27 -20.18
N TYR A 371 39.18 -27.17 -19.46
CA TYR A 371 38.52 -25.93 -19.04
C TYR A 371 38.33 -25.88 -17.52
N VAL A 372 38.21 -24.67 -16.96
CA VAL A 372 37.90 -24.47 -15.53
C VAL A 372 36.43 -24.13 -15.35
N PHE A 373 35.63 -25.07 -14.87
CA PHE A 373 34.30 -24.80 -14.39
C PHE A 373 34.37 -24.04 -13.05
N THR A 374 33.49 -23.04 -12.86
CA THR A 374 33.37 -22.29 -11.60
C THR A 374 31.91 -22.10 -11.23
N LEU A 375 31.59 -22.25 -9.95
CA LEU A 375 30.28 -21.91 -9.39
C LEU A 375 30.45 -21.42 -7.96
N SER A 376 29.73 -20.38 -7.59
CA SER A 376 29.78 -19.87 -6.23
C SER A 376 28.42 -19.43 -5.72
N ALA A 377 28.24 -19.52 -4.40
CA ALA A 377 27.08 -19.00 -3.73
C ALA A 377 27.41 -18.41 -2.37
N ARG A 378 26.44 -17.70 -1.78
CA ARG A 378 26.62 -17.03 -0.49
C ARG A 378 26.85 -17.99 0.68
N ASN A 379 26.34 -19.22 0.58
CA ASN A 379 26.49 -20.26 1.59
C ASN A 379 26.35 -21.66 0.95
N GLU A 380 26.65 -22.71 1.72
CA GLU A 380 26.75 -24.08 1.20
C GLU A 380 25.42 -24.59 0.68
N ASP A 381 24.33 -24.30 1.39
CA ASP A 381 22.97 -24.70 1.00
C ASP A 381 22.58 -24.09 -0.35
N ARG A 382 22.93 -22.82 -0.58
CA ARG A 382 22.70 -22.16 -1.88
C ARG A 382 23.60 -22.72 -2.97
N LEU A 383 24.85 -23.08 -2.66
CA LEU A 383 25.75 -23.70 -3.64
C LEU A 383 25.23 -25.07 -4.08
N ARG A 384 24.73 -25.88 -3.14
CA ARG A 384 24.11 -27.18 -3.44
C ARG A 384 22.89 -27.06 -4.34
N GLU A 385 21.95 -26.19 -3.98
CA GLU A 385 20.78 -25.89 -4.82
C GLU A 385 21.18 -25.39 -6.21
N TYR A 386 22.26 -24.58 -6.31
CA TYR A 386 22.74 -24.09 -7.59
C TYR A 386 23.32 -25.22 -8.45
N VAL A 387 24.10 -26.13 -7.86
CA VAL A 387 24.61 -27.33 -8.53
C VAL A 387 23.46 -28.21 -9.01
N ASP A 388 22.43 -28.43 -8.20
CA ASP A 388 21.30 -29.30 -8.57
C ASP A 388 20.46 -28.69 -9.71
N ARG A 389 20.23 -27.37 -9.70
CA ARG A 389 19.60 -26.66 -10.83
C ARG A 389 20.42 -26.77 -12.11
N LEU A 390 21.73 -26.60 -12.00
CA LEU A 390 22.62 -26.72 -13.14
C LEU A 390 22.64 -28.16 -13.67
N LEU A 391 22.76 -29.16 -12.81
CA LEU A 391 22.67 -30.58 -13.21
C LEU A 391 21.37 -30.91 -13.93
N THR A 392 20.24 -30.38 -13.46
CA THR A 392 18.94 -30.57 -14.10
C THR A 392 18.94 -29.98 -15.52
N HIS A 393 19.46 -28.77 -15.68
CA HIS A 393 19.61 -28.12 -16.98
C HIS A 393 20.54 -28.88 -17.93
N LEU A 394 21.75 -29.25 -17.47
CA LEU A 394 22.75 -29.95 -18.29
C LEU A 394 22.30 -31.35 -18.74
N ARG A 395 21.39 -31.99 -18.01
CA ARG A 395 20.81 -33.29 -18.38
C ARG A 395 19.61 -33.16 -19.34
N GLY A 396 18.89 -32.05 -19.29
CA GLY A 396 17.71 -31.79 -20.12
C GLY A 396 18.06 -31.23 -21.49
N GLU A 397 19.12 -30.42 -21.58
CA GLU A 397 19.54 -29.73 -22.80
C GLU A 397 20.57 -30.53 -23.62
N GLN A 398 20.46 -30.43 -24.95
CA GLN A 398 21.40 -31.08 -25.89
C GLN A 398 22.30 -30.03 -26.54
N GLY A 399 23.56 -30.40 -26.80
CA GLY A 399 24.48 -29.55 -27.58
C GLY A 399 25.04 -28.33 -26.84
N ILE A 400 25.07 -28.35 -25.50
CA ILE A 400 25.77 -27.31 -24.71
C ILE A 400 27.27 -27.39 -24.96
N ASP A 401 27.85 -26.28 -25.42
CA ASP A 401 29.29 -26.13 -25.59
C ASP A 401 29.99 -25.87 -24.25
N LEU A 402 30.90 -26.76 -23.85
CA LEU A 402 31.60 -26.72 -22.56
C LEU A 402 32.42 -25.42 -22.39
N ALA A 403 33.05 -24.94 -23.46
CA ALA A 403 33.83 -23.70 -23.44
C ALA A 403 32.94 -22.49 -23.13
N SER A 404 31.81 -22.37 -23.81
CA SER A 404 30.82 -21.32 -23.59
C SER A 404 30.17 -21.40 -22.20
N LEU A 405 29.91 -22.61 -21.69
CA LEU A 405 29.45 -22.83 -20.32
C LEU A 405 30.45 -22.31 -19.30
N CYS A 406 31.70 -22.76 -19.36
CA CYS A 406 32.74 -22.38 -18.40
C CYS A 406 33.00 -20.88 -18.47
N TYR A 407 33.12 -20.33 -19.69
CA TYR A 407 33.31 -18.91 -19.91
C TYR A 407 32.17 -18.09 -19.31
N THR A 408 30.91 -18.46 -19.58
CA THR A 408 29.73 -17.73 -19.05
C THR A 408 29.75 -17.69 -17.53
N LEU A 409 30.05 -18.80 -16.86
CA LEU A 409 30.09 -18.85 -15.39
C LEU A 409 31.25 -18.04 -14.82
N GLN A 410 32.42 -18.10 -15.45
CA GLN A 410 33.61 -17.36 -15.03
C GLN A 410 33.42 -15.84 -15.14
N VAL A 411 32.74 -15.38 -16.19
CA VAL A 411 32.66 -13.95 -16.52
C VAL A 411 31.33 -13.31 -16.14
N GLY A 412 30.26 -14.08 -16.10
CA GLY A 412 28.88 -13.63 -15.96
C GLY A 412 28.23 -13.99 -14.62
N ARG A 413 29.00 -14.45 -13.63
CA ARG A 413 28.51 -14.72 -12.26
C ARG A 413 29.38 -14.00 -11.24
N GLU A 414 28.74 -13.50 -10.19
CA GLU A 414 29.44 -12.85 -9.07
C GLU A 414 30.16 -13.93 -8.24
N ALA A 415 31.45 -13.74 -7.95
CA ALA A 415 32.22 -14.66 -7.12
C ALA A 415 31.87 -14.46 -5.64
N MET A 416 31.19 -15.44 -5.04
CA MET A 416 30.69 -15.42 -3.65
C MET A 416 31.59 -16.22 -2.69
N GLU A 417 31.15 -16.39 -1.44
CA GLU A 417 31.92 -16.95 -0.33
C GLU A 417 32.16 -18.46 -0.42
N GLU A 418 31.15 -19.24 -0.80
CA GLU A 418 31.29 -20.67 -1.06
C GLU A 418 31.57 -20.90 -2.53
N ARG A 419 32.71 -21.53 -2.83
CA ARG A 419 33.23 -21.67 -4.19
C ARG A 419 33.51 -23.13 -4.51
N LEU A 420 33.09 -23.53 -5.71
CA LEU A 420 33.37 -24.82 -6.35
C LEU A 420 34.03 -24.57 -7.69
N ALA A 421 35.23 -25.13 -7.89
CA ALA A 421 35.91 -25.13 -9.17
C ALA A 421 36.28 -26.55 -9.59
N ILE A 422 36.12 -26.86 -10.88
CA ILE A 422 36.40 -28.20 -11.42
C ILE A 422 37.16 -28.05 -12.75
N VAL A 423 38.29 -28.73 -12.92
CA VAL A 423 39.01 -28.77 -14.19
C VAL A 423 38.58 -29.99 -15.00
N VAL A 424 37.90 -29.78 -16.13
CA VAL A 424 37.27 -30.82 -16.94
C VAL A 424 37.59 -30.64 -18.42
N SER A 425 37.60 -31.73 -19.17
CA SER A 425 37.77 -31.69 -20.63
C SER A 425 36.48 -31.99 -21.38
N GLU A 426 35.53 -32.67 -20.73
CA GLU A 426 34.27 -33.11 -21.35
C GLU A 426 33.05 -32.74 -20.51
N LEU A 427 31.90 -32.53 -21.17
CA LEU A 427 30.65 -32.17 -20.49
C LEU A 427 30.12 -33.31 -19.61
N THR A 428 30.26 -34.57 -20.06
CA THR A 428 29.85 -35.75 -19.30
C THR A 428 30.65 -35.88 -18.00
N GLU A 429 31.96 -35.65 -18.07
CA GLU A 429 32.84 -35.61 -16.90
C GLU A 429 32.41 -34.54 -15.88
N LEU A 430 32.00 -33.36 -16.35
CA LEU A 430 31.47 -32.31 -15.49
C LEU A 430 30.17 -32.76 -14.78
N ILE A 431 29.23 -33.36 -15.53
CA ILE A 431 27.95 -33.83 -14.99
C ILE A 431 28.18 -34.89 -13.90
N ASP A 432 29.10 -35.83 -14.13
CA ASP A 432 29.42 -36.88 -13.17
C ASP A 432 30.04 -36.29 -11.90
N ARG A 433 31.02 -35.39 -12.04
CA ARG A 433 31.69 -34.75 -10.89
C ARG A 433 30.76 -33.86 -10.07
N LEU A 434 29.87 -33.11 -10.72
CA LEU A 434 28.84 -32.33 -10.02
C LEU A 434 27.86 -33.27 -9.29
N GLY A 435 27.50 -34.41 -9.90
CA GLY A 435 26.65 -35.42 -9.29
C GLY A 435 27.29 -36.09 -8.06
N ASP A 436 28.58 -36.39 -8.11
CA ASP A 436 29.34 -36.94 -6.99
C ASP A 436 29.51 -35.90 -5.88
N TRP A 437 29.82 -34.65 -6.23
CA TRP A 437 29.95 -33.56 -5.28
C TRP A 437 28.63 -33.29 -4.54
N SER A 438 27.49 -33.29 -5.24
CA SER A 438 26.17 -33.09 -4.62
C SER A 438 25.86 -34.16 -3.56
N LYS A 439 26.33 -35.39 -3.76
CA LYS A 439 26.24 -36.52 -2.80
C LYS A 439 27.28 -36.49 -1.68
N GLY A 440 28.17 -35.48 -1.64
CA GLY A 440 29.25 -35.37 -0.65
C GLY A 440 30.51 -36.16 -0.98
N GLY A 441 30.65 -36.63 -2.23
CA GLY A 441 31.86 -37.30 -2.71
C GLY A 441 33.03 -36.33 -2.92
N SER A 442 34.24 -36.90 -3.01
CA SER A 442 35.46 -36.19 -3.40
C SER A 442 35.96 -36.76 -4.73
N ALA A 443 36.24 -35.89 -5.69
CA ALA A 443 36.75 -36.25 -7.01
C ALA A 443 38.07 -35.52 -7.29
N ALA A 444 38.93 -36.10 -8.12
CA ALA A 444 40.14 -35.44 -8.60
C ALA A 444 39.81 -34.12 -9.32
N ASN A 445 40.73 -33.16 -9.29
CA ASN A 445 40.58 -31.85 -9.94
C ASN A 445 39.31 -31.07 -9.53
N THR A 446 38.79 -31.33 -8.33
CA THR A 446 37.65 -30.63 -7.73
C THR A 446 38.13 -29.85 -6.51
N TYR A 447 37.97 -28.53 -6.55
CA TYR A 447 38.48 -27.60 -5.54
C TYR A 447 37.31 -26.88 -4.88
N ARG A 448 37.29 -26.88 -3.54
CA ARG A 448 36.28 -26.19 -2.73
C ARG A 448 36.96 -25.17 -1.82
N GLY A 449 36.33 -24.01 -1.64
CA GLY A 449 36.70 -23.08 -0.58
C GLY A 449 35.48 -22.43 0.07
N SER A 450 35.61 -22.17 1.36
CA SER A 450 34.66 -21.42 2.17
C SER A 450 35.38 -20.20 2.72
N LEU A 451 35.06 -19.04 2.17
CA LEU A 451 35.61 -17.77 2.64
C LEU A 451 34.75 -17.29 3.79
N GLY A 452 35.17 -17.58 5.02
CA GLY A 452 34.53 -16.98 6.21
C GLY A 452 34.56 -15.44 6.15
N THR A 453 34.01 -14.76 7.16
CA THR A 453 33.93 -13.28 7.21
C THR A 453 35.28 -12.55 7.17
N ARG A 454 36.42 -13.26 7.28
CA ARG A 454 37.76 -12.71 7.04
C ARG A 454 38.06 -12.69 5.54
N ARG A 455 37.76 -11.55 4.88
CA ARG A 455 38.41 -11.19 3.62
C ARG A 455 39.92 -11.09 3.88
N THR A 456 40.69 -12.11 3.52
CA THR A 456 42.13 -11.95 3.30
C THR A 456 42.26 -10.97 2.15
N LYS A 457 42.74 -9.75 2.44
CA LYS A 457 43.21 -8.82 1.40
C LYS A 457 44.46 -9.45 0.76
N SER A 458 44.25 -10.32 -0.23
CA SER A 458 45.27 -10.64 -1.22
C SER A 458 44.88 -9.90 -2.49
N SER A 459 45.44 -8.70 -2.65
CA SER A 459 45.29 -7.88 -3.84
C SER A 459 46.45 -8.18 -4.79
N SER A 460 46.38 -9.30 -5.49
CA SER A 460 47.16 -9.48 -6.71
C SER A 460 46.30 -10.19 -7.74
N LYS A 461 45.76 -9.43 -8.71
CA LYS A 461 45.28 -10.00 -9.96
C LYS A 461 46.45 -10.72 -10.62
N LEU A 462 46.43 -12.05 -10.59
CA LEU A 462 47.43 -12.86 -11.27
C LEU A 462 47.02 -13.00 -12.73
N ALA A 463 47.60 -12.16 -13.58
CA ALA A 463 47.58 -12.35 -15.03
C ALA A 463 48.60 -13.45 -15.37
N LYS A 464 48.14 -14.68 -15.55
CA LYS A 464 48.96 -15.72 -16.17
C LYS A 464 48.34 -16.06 -17.52
N THR A 465 49.14 -15.96 -18.58
CA THR A 465 48.98 -16.72 -19.82
C THR A 465 49.16 -18.21 -19.48
N ALA A 466 48.16 -18.79 -18.80
CA ALA A 466 48.15 -20.16 -18.33
C ALA A 466 47.82 -21.07 -19.51
N THR A 467 48.85 -21.63 -20.15
CA THR A 467 48.70 -22.66 -21.18
C THR A 467 49.08 -24.01 -20.62
N GLY A 468 48.12 -24.91 -20.45
CA GLY A 468 48.31 -26.29 -20.01
C GLY A 468 47.54 -26.65 -18.72
N GLU A 469 47.19 -27.93 -18.55
CA GLU A 469 46.34 -28.44 -17.48
C GLU A 469 46.81 -28.08 -16.07
N GLN A 470 48.13 -28.17 -15.80
CA GLN A 470 48.69 -27.82 -14.48
C GLN A 470 48.44 -26.35 -14.09
N SER A 471 48.45 -25.44 -15.08
CA SER A 471 48.18 -24.02 -14.84
C SER A 471 46.70 -23.74 -14.59
N LEU A 472 45.81 -24.50 -15.24
CA LEU A 472 44.37 -24.44 -14.98
C LEU A 472 44.00 -25.01 -13.61
N ILE A 473 44.67 -26.07 -13.18
CA ILE A 473 44.59 -26.61 -11.82
C ILE A 473 44.98 -25.56 -10.77
N GLU A 474 46.10 -24.85 -11.00
CA GLU A 474 46.54 -23.77 -10.10
C GLU A 474 45.49 -22.65 -10.03
N LEU A 475 44.96 -22.20 -11.17
CA LEU A 475 43.91 -21.18 -11.23
C LEU A 475 42.61 -21.60 -10.53
N ALA A 476 42.17 -22.85 -10.73
CA ALA A 476 40.98 -23.40 -10.09
C ALA A 476 41.13 -23.43 -8.56
N SER A 477 42.28 -23.91 -8.07
CA SER A 477 42.60 -23.94 -6.64
C SER A 477 42.68 -22.53 -6.04
N MET A 478 43.30 -21.58 -6.74
CA MET A 478 43.42 -20.20 -6.28
C MET A 478 42.08 -19.48 -6.21
N TRP A 479 41.25 -19.62 -7.25
CA TRP A 479 39.92 -19.02 -7.25
C TRP A 479 39.04 -19.60 -6.15
N ALA A 480 39.09 -20.92 -5.95
CA ALA A 480 38.40 -21.57 -4.84
C ALA A 480 38.88 -21.04 -3.48
N ALA A 481 40.17 -20.75 -3.33
CA ALA A 481 40.77 -20.16 -2.13
C ALA A 481 40.48 -18.65 -1.92
N GLY A 482 39.78 -18.00 -2.85
CA GLY A 482 39.32 -16.62 -2.69
C GLY A 482 40.00 -15.58 -3.56
N GLU A 483 41.05 -15.95 -4.30
CA GLU A 483 41.82 -15.03 -5.13
C GLU A 483 41.01 -14.55 -6.36
N GLU A 484 41.32 -13.34 -6.85
CA GLU A 484 40.77 -12.82 -8.10
C GLU A 484 41.54 -13.38 -9.31
N VAL A 485 40.80 -13.93 -10.28
CA VAL A 485 41.36 -14.48 -11.53
C VAL A 485 40.87 -13.67 -12.73
N ASP A 486 41.80 -13.31 -13.62
CA ASP A 486 41.48 -12.66 -14.90
C ASP A 486 41.14 -13.71 -15.96
N TRP A 487 39.89 -14.18 -15.95
CA TRP A 487 39.40 -15.20 -16.87
C TRP A 487 39.51 -14.80 -18.35
N GLU A 488 39.44 -13.50 -18.70
CA GLU A 488 39.49 -13.07 -20.11
C GLU A 488 40.85 -13.37 -20.76
N SER A 489 41.92 -13.34 -19.96
CA SER A 489 43.27 -13.64 -20.44
C SER A 489 43.41 -15.06 -21.00
N LEU A 490 42.59 -16.01 -20.52
CA LEU A 490 42.55 -17.40 -21.01
C LEU A 490 41.98 -17.51 -22.43
N TYR A 491 41.18 -16.55 -22.88
CA TYR A 491 40.44 -16.59 -24.15
C TYR A 491 40.88 -15.48 -25.12
N SER A 492 42.12 -15.04 -25.01
CA SER A 492 42.67 -13.91 -25.78
C SER A 492 42.77 -14.15 -27.29
N ARG A 493 42.82 -15.41 -27.75
CA ARG A 493 42.88 -15.78 -29.18
C ARG A 493 41.51 -15.90 -29.84
N LYS A 494 40.54 -16.47 -29.12
CA LYS A 494 39.14 -16.65 -29.53
C LYS A 494 38.31 -16.54 -28.25
N THR A 495 37.21 -15.80 -28.27
CA THR A 495 36.36 -15.63 -27.07
C THR A 495 35.06 -16.43 -27.20
N PRO A 496 34.72 -17.31 -26.24
CA PRO A 496 33.46 -18.04 -26.26
C PRO A 496 32.27 -17.09 -26.21
N ARG A 497 31.13 -17.58 -26.71
CA ARG A 497 29.89 -16.82 -26.61
C ARG A 497 29.31 -17.01 -25.22
N ARG A 498 28.59 -16.00 -24.74
CA ARG A 498 27.77 -16.16 -23.54
C ARG A 498 26.51 -16.92 -23.90
N ILE A 499 26.09 -17.83 -23.03
CA ILE A 499 24.89 -18.65 -23.19
C ILE A 499 23.98 -18.46 -21.98
N SER A 500 22.67 -18.67 -22.17
CA SER A 500 21.73 -18.75 -21.04
C SER A 500 22.07 -19.98 -20.20
N LEU A 501 22.12 -19.79 -18.89
CA LEU A 501 22.35 -20.82 -17.90
C LEU A 501 21.46 -20.52 -16.68
N PRO A 502 21.12 -21.53 -15.85
CA PRO A 502 20.42 -21.30 -14.60
C PRO A 502 21.03 -20.14 -13.79
N THR A 503 20.15 -19.36 -13.17
CA THR A 503 20.51 -18.16 -12.40
C THR A 503 20.51 -18.45 -10.90
N TYR A 504 21.05 -17.51 -10.13
CA TYR A 504 21.28 -17.65 -8.69
C TYR A 504 20.02 -18.08 -7.91
N PRO A 505 20.10 -19.16 -7.12
CA PRO A 505 18.95 -19.66 -6.35
C PRO A 505 18.79 -18.89 -5.04
N PHE A 506 18.18 -17.70 -5.06
CA PHE A 506 17.91 -16.93 -3.84
C PHE A 506 17.25 -17.75 -2.73
N ALA A 507 17.65 -17.49 -1.48
CA ALA A 507 17.04 -18.13 -0.32
C ALA A 507 15.58 -17.70 -0.22
N ARG A 508 14.67 -18.67 -0.06
CA ARG A 508 13.22 -18.44 0.02
C ARG A 508 12.79 -18.20 1.47
N GLU A 509 13.43 -17.24 2.10
CA GLU A 509 13.08 -16.79 3.45
C GLU A 509 11.88 -15.84 3.38
N ARG A 510 10.95 -15.99 4.33
CA ARG A 510 9.78 -15.14 4.41
C ARG A 510 10.14 -13.78 5.00
N TYR A 511 9.83 -12.73 4.25
CA TYR A 511 9.89 -11.35 4.71
C TYR A 511 8.53 -10.69 4.50
N TRP A 512 7.76 -10.49 5.58
CA TRP A 512 6.49 -9.80 5.53
C TRP A 512 6.36 -8.80 6.67
N MET A 513 5.58 -7.74 6.48
CA MET A 513 5.48 -6.64 7.44
C MET A 513 4.80 -7.05 8.74
N SER A 514 3.91 -8.06 8.70
CA SER A 514 3.37 -8.69 9.92
C SER A 514 4.43 -9.38 10.75
N ASP A 515 5.54 -9.77 10.13
CA ASP A 515 6.67 -10.43 10.80
C ASP A 515 7.63 -9.38 11.41
N SER A 516 7.40 -8.09 11.16
CA SER A 516 8.13 -6.97 11.80
C SER A 516 7.62 -6.76 13.23
N VAL A 517 7.55 -7.83 14.00
CA VAL A 517 7.45 -7.75 15.45
C VAL A 517 8.84 -7.35 15.93
N VAL A 518 8.97 -6.16 16.51
CA VAL A 518 10.10 -5.87 17.39
C VAL A 518 9.73 -6.52 18.73
N PRO A 519 10.43 -7.59 19.17
CA PRO A 519 10.22 -8.14 20.49
C PRO A 519 10.99 -7.26 21.47
N GLU A 520 10.33 -6.31 22.11
CA GLU A 520 10.81 -5.74 23.38
C GLU A 520 9.87 -6.14 24.52
N MET A 521 10.36 -7.12 25.27
CA MET A 521 9.98 -7.62 26.59
C MET A 521 8.51 -8.03 26.82
N ALA A 522 8.33 -9.34 26.77
CA ALA A 522 7.39 -10.04 27.63
C ALA A 522 7.60 -9.62 29.10
N THR A 523 6.74 -8.71 29.57
CA THR A 523 6.29 -8.70 30.96
C THR A 523 4.79 -8.53 30.93
N GLU A 524 4.11 -9.51 31.51
CA GLU A 524 2.70 -9.50 31.86
C GLU A 524 2.25 -8.09 32.30
N ARG A 525 1.43 -7.43 31.47
CA ARG A 525 0.53 -6.35 31.87
C ARG A 525 -0.56 -6.15 30.81
N PRO A 526 -1.78 -5.77 31.22
CA PRO A 526 -2.95 -5.73 30.35
C PRO A 526 -2.81 -4.67 29.27
N ALA A 527 -3.57 -4.83 28.18
CA ALA A 527 -3.71 -3.90 27.06
C ALA A 527 -3.32 -2.46 27.40
N ALA A 528 -2.25 -1.98 26.76
CA ALA A 528 -1.75 -0.61 26.88
C ALA A 528 -2.10 0.20 25.60
N PRO A 529 -2.27 1.53 25.72
CA PRO A 529 -3.36 2.28 25.08
C PRO A 529 -3.04 2.80 23.69
N SER A 530 -4.08 3.20 22.96
CA SER A 530 -3.96 4.04 21.77
C SER A 530 -3.11 5.28 22.08
N ALA A 531 -2.33 5.74 21.10
CA ALA A 531 -1.56 7.00 21.17
C ALA A 531 -2.49 8.24 21.11
N GLN A 532 -3.63 8.17 21.79
CA GLN A 532 -4.61 9.21 21.95
C GLN A 532 -4.25 9.98 23.23
N LEU A 533 -4.18 11.32 23.17
CA LEU A 533 -3.80 12.15 24.34
C LEU A 533 -4.80 11.99 25.51
N HIS A 534 -6.08 11.78 25.19
CA HIS A 534 -7.17 11.57 26.13
C HIS A 534 -8.37 10.97 25.37
N PRO A 535 -9.27 10.15 25.96
CA PRO A 535 -10.38 9.51 25.25
C PRO A 535 -11.27 10.44 24.39
N LEU A 536 -11.29 11.74 24.69
CA LEU A 536 -12.00 12.77 23.90
C LEU A 536 -11.09 13.64 23.01
N ILE A 537 -9.75 13.53 23.09
CA ILE A 537 -8.77 14.31 22.31
C ILE A 537 -7.77 13.37 21.63
N ALA A 538 -7.75 13.34 20.30
CA ALA A 538 -6.89 12.42 19.55
C ALA A 538 -5.41 12.84 19.62
N TYR A 539 -5.07 14.03 19.11
CA TYR A 539 -3.70 14.54 19.08
C TYR A 539 -3.66 16.07 19.04
N ASN A 540 -2.49 16.63 19.35
CA ASN A 540 -2.21 18.06 19.22
C ASN A 540 -1.96 18.40 17.74
N SER A 541 -2.79 19.29 17.17
CA SER A 541 -2.75 19.74 15.77
C SER A 541 -2.33 21.20 15.62
N SER A 542 -1.69 21.76 16.66
CA SER A 542 -1.26 23.16 16.73
C SER A 542 -0.34 23.55 15.58
N THR A 543 -0.43 24.82 15.18
CA THR A 543 0.50 25.46 14.24
C THR A 543 1.19 26.64 14.92
N LEU A 544 2.11 27.31 14.23
CA LEU A 544 2.72 28.56 14.75
C LEU A 544 1.70 29.69 14.97
N LYS A 545 0.49 29.60 14.39
CA LYS A 545 -0.53 30.65 14.47
C LYS A 545 -1.50 30.46 15.63
N GLU A 546 -1.76 29.21 16.00
CA GLU A 546 -2.79 28.88 16.97
C GLU A 546 -2.50 27.54 17.64
N VAL A 547 -2.89 27.45 18.91
CA VAL A 547 -2.89 26.20 19.66
C VAL A 547 -4.20 25.48 19.35
N SER A 548 -4.10 24.26 18.82
CA SER A 548 -5.26 23.47 18.44
C SER A 548 -5.07 21.98 18.69
N PHE A 549 -6.20 21.31 18.93
CA PHE A 549 -6.28 19.87 19.16
C PHE A 549 -7.36 19.28 18.26
N SER A 550 -7.07 18.12 17.69
CA SER A 550 -8.00 17.40 16.81
C SER A 550 -8.55 16.18 17.51
N SER A 551 -9.84 15.93 17.29
CA SER A 551 -10.58 14.81 17.89
C SER A 551 -11.41 14.12 16.82
N SER A 552 -11.60 12.81 16.97
CA SER A 552 -12.55 12.03 16.18
C SER A 552 -13.41 11.23 17.15
N LEU A 553 -14.63 11.70 17.39
CA LEU A 553 -15.55 11.08 18.33
C LEU A 553 -16.32 9.97 17.62
N SER A 554 -16.17 8.73 18.07
CA SER A 554 -16.91 7.59 17.52
C SER A 554 -18.41 7.65 17.88
N ASP A 555 -19.24 7.32 16.91
CA ASP A 555 -20.68 7.07 17.01
C ASP A 555 -21.03 5.78 17.79
N THR A 556 -20.06 4.90 18.00
CA THR A 556 -20.22 3.64 18.77
C THR A 556 -19.78 3.77 20.23
N ALA A 557 -19.16 4.89 20.62
CA ALA A 557 -18.71 5.11 21.98
C ALA A 557 -19.87 5.39 22.94
N PHE A 558 -19.63 5.23 24.24
CA PHE A 558 -20.67 5.35 25.27
C PHE A 558 -21.42 6.69 25.23
N TYR A 559 -20.73 7.79 24.94
CA TYR A 559 -21.32 9.14 24.84
C TYR A 559 -22.22 9.33 23.62
N ALA A 560 -22.12 8.48 22.59
CA ALA A 560 -22.96 8.55 21.40
C ALA A 560 -24.13 7.56 21.47
N VAL A 561 -23.88 6.37 22.00
CA VAL A 561 -24.89 5.30 22.09
C VAL A 561 -25.88 5.55 23.22
N ASP A 562 -25.42 6.02 24.38
CA ASP A 562 -26.22 6.10 25.59
C ASP A 562 -26.72 7.52 25.93
N HIS A 563 -26.43 8.53 25.11
CA HIS A 563 -26.96 9.88 25.31
C HIS A 563 -27.79 10.30 24.10
N LYS A 564 -29.12 10.12 24.20
CA LYS A 564 -30.06 10.41 23.11
C LYS A 564 -31.13 11.42 23.51
N VAL A 565 -31.39 12.38 22.64
CA VAL A 565 -32.42 13.42 22.79
C VAL A 565 -33.36 13.33 21.59
N HIS A 566 -34.65 13.07 21.81
CA HIS A 566 -35.65 12.79 20.77
C HIS A 566 -35.17 11.79 19.70
N GLU A 567 -34.67 10.63 20.16
CA GLU A 567 -34.12 9.54 19.33
C GLU A 567 -32.79 9.83 18.62
N GLU A 568 -32.30 11.07 18.64
CA GLU A 568 -31.02 11.44 18.07
C GLU A 568 -29.87 11.23 19.06
N SER A 569 -28.79 10.60 18.60
CA SER A 569 -27.53 10.49 19.34
C SER A 569 -26.81 11.84 19.35
N ILE A 570 -26.77 12.47 20.53
CA ILE A 570 -26.22 13.82 20.73
C ILE A 570 -25.06 13.74 21.71
N PHE A 571 -23.93 14.36 21.38
CA PHE A 571 -22.82 14.44 22.32
C PHE A 571 -23.19 15.31 23.53
N PRO A 572 -22.97 14.83 24.77
CA PRO A 572 -23.38 15.57 25.97
C PRO A 572 -22.60 16.87 26.12
N GLY A 573 -23.28 17.93 26.57
CA GLY A 573 -22.64 19.23 26.84
C GLY A 573 -21.47 19.13 27.83
N ALA A 574 -21.57 18.19 28.77
CA ALA A 574 -20.50 17.84 29.71
C ALA A 574 -19.21 17.37 29.03
N GLY A 575 -19.29 16.72 27.87
CA GLY A 575 -18.13 16.28 27.10
C GLY A 575 -17.31 17.44 26.55
N PHE A 576 -17.96 18.53 26.13
CA PHE A 576 -17.26 19.73 25.67
C PHE A 576 -16.46 20.41 26.79
N LEU A 577 -16.98 20.41 28.02
CA LEU A 577 -16.28 20.96 29.20
C LEU A 577 -14.98 20.20 29.46
N GLU A 578 -15.02 18.88 29.34
CA GLU A 578 -13.84 18.04 29.49
C GLU A 578 -12.82 18.26 28.37
N MET A 579 -13.27 18.32 27.11
CA MET A 579 -12.40 18.61 25.97
C MET A 579 -11.67 19.95 26.15
N ALA A 580 -12.37 20.98 26.62
CA ALA A 580 -11.78 22.28 26.92
C ALA A 580 -10.73 22.18 28.05
N CYS A 581 -11.05 21.50 29.15
CA CYS A 581 -10.15 21.32 30.29
C CYS A 581 -8.88 20.55 29.91
N ILE A 582 -9.00 19.42 29.23
CA ILE A 582 -7.86 18.58 28.86
C ILE A 582 -6.97 19.28 27.84
N SER A 583 -7.57 19.93 26.84
CA SER A 583 -6.80 20.67 25.83
C SER A 583 -5.98 21.80 26.48
N ALA A 584 -6.59 22.57 27.38
CA ALA A 584 -5.90 23.66 28.07
C ALA A 584 -4.88 23.16 29.09
N ASN A 585 -5.16 22.10 29.84
CA ASN A 585 -4.17 21.47 30.72
C ASN A 585 -2.95 20.98 29.94
N THR A 586 -3.18 20.39 28.77
CA THR A 586 -2.11 19.87 27.91
C THR A 586 -1.28 21.00 27.30
N ALA A 587 -1.92 22.08 26.85
CA ALA A 587 -1.23 23.20 26.22
C ALA A 587 -0.47 24.10 27.21
N SER A 588 -1.00 24.28 28.42
CA SER A 588 -0.43 25.18 29.43
C SER A 588 0.45 24.48 30.47
N GLU A 589 0.37 23.14 30.56
CA GLU A 589 0.92 22.34 31.66
C GLU A 589 0.40 22.78 33.05
N GLN A 590 -0.73 23.49 33.10
CA GLN A 590 -1.36 23.98 34.31
C GLN A 590 -2.76 23.38 34.47
N ARG A 591 -3.17 23.16 35.72
CA ARG A 591 -4.51 22.67 36.02
C ARG A 591 -5.54 23.79 35.87
N VAL A 592 -6.51 23.61 34.98
CA VAL A 592 -7.72 24.43 34.90
C VAL A 592 -8.46 24.38 36.24
N ARG A 593 -8.76 25.55 36.78
CA ARG A 593 -9.52 25.72 38.03
C ARG A 593 -10.91 26.27 37.78
N LYS A 594 -11.06 27.14 36.78
CA LYS A 594 -12.36 27.72 36.44
C LYS A 594 -12.63 27.63 34.94
N ILE A 595 -13.90 27.42 34.61
CA ILE A 595 -14.45 27.62 33.27
C ILE A 595 -15.54 28.68 33.39
N LYS A 596 -15.52 29.72 32.56
CA LYS A 596 -16.44 30.86 32.59
C LYS A 596 -17.08 31.10 31.24
N ASP A 597 -18.19 31.82 31.23
CA ASP A 597 -18.87 32.29 30.01
C ASP A 597 -19.17 31.13 29.05
N ILE A 598 -19.62 29.98 29.59
CA ILE A 598 -19.81 28.76 28.80
C ILE A 598 -21.11 28.87 28.02
N VAL A 599 -21.03 28.64 26.71
CA VAL A 599 -22.20 28.56 25.84
C VAL A 599 -22.16 27.23 25.07
N TRP A 600 -23.30 26.54 25.00
CA TRP A 600 -23.53 25.42 24.08
C TRP A 600 -24.39 25.93 22.92
N ILE A 601 -23.75 26.17 21.78
CA ILE A 601 -24.34 26.88 20.64
C ILE A 601 -25.12 25.92 19.75
N HIS A 602 -24.43 24.93 19.17
CA HIS A 602 -25.01 23.91 18.31
C HIS A 602 -24.78 22.50 18.87
N PRO A 603 -25.80 21.61 18.87
CA PRO A 603 -25.61 20.23 19.27
C PRO A 603 -24.72 19.48 18.25
N LEU A 604 -23.87 18.57 18.72
CA LEU A 604 -23.13 17.64 17.85
C LEU A 604 -23.91 16.33 17.75
N SER A 605 -24.35 15.98 16.53
CA SER A 605 -25.13 14.76 16.26
C SER A 605 -24.32 13.70 15.52
N PHE A 606 -24.51 12.43 15.84
CA PHE A 606 -23.80 11.30 15.21
C PHE A 606 -24.60 10.68 14.05
N ARG A 607 -25.09 11.50 13.11
CA ARG A 607 -25.94 11.03 11.99
C ARG A 607 -25.15 10.38 10.84
N THR A 608 -23.91 10.80 10.63
CA THR A 608 -23.05 10.39 9.50
C THR A 608 -21.87 9.51 9.94
N GLY A 609 -21.95 8.94 11.14
CA GLY A 609 -20.87 8.17 11.76
C GLY A 609 -20.00 9.03 12.70
N ALA A 610 -18.73 8.65 12.84
CA ALA A 610 -17.78 9.35 13.70
C ALA A 610 -17.64 10.84 13.31
N GLN A 611 -17.55 11.71 14.31
CA GLN A 611 -17.52 13.16 14.12
C GLN A 611 -16.12 13.72 14.36
N ALA A 612 -15.59 14.46 13.40
CA ALA A 612 -14.31 15.18 13.55
C ALA A 612 -14.55 16.53 14.22
N LEU A 613 -13.73 16.86 15.23
CA LEU A 613 -13.77 18.15 15.92
C LEU A 613 -12.39 18.77 16.02
N GLN A 614 -12.39 20.09 16.10
CA GLN A 614 -11.24 20.90 16.45
C GLN A 614 -11.52 21.69 17.73
N THR A 615 -10.58 21.68 18.66
CA THR A 615 -10.57 22.56 19.83
C THR A 615 -9.45 23.57 19.66
N VAL A 616 -9.79 24.85 19.56
CA VAL A 616 -8.84 25.95 19.41
C VAL A 616 -8.74 26.72 20.72
N LEU A 617 -7.52 27.04 21.14
CA LEU A 617 -7.23 27.79 22.35
C LEU A 617 -6.54 29.11 22.00
N ARG A 618 -6.99 30.22 22.61
CA ARG A 618 -6.42 31.56 22.42
C ARG A 618 -6.17 32.22 23.77
N GLN A 619 -4.95 32.70 23.98
CA GLN A 619 -4.61 33.45 25.19
C GLN A 619 -5.22 34.85 25.12
N THR A 620 -6.05 35.21 26.09
CA THR A 620 -6.70 36.51 26.21
C THR A 620 -6.50 37.05 27.64
N GLY A 621 -5.46 37.87 27.83
CA GLY A 621 -5.04 38.35 29.16
C GLY A 621 -4.58 37.19 30.06
N ASP A 622 -5.14 37.10 31.26
CA ASP A 622 -4.87 36.03 32.24
C ASP A 622 -5.77 34.80 32.06
N SER A 623 -6.58 34.76 30.98
CA SER A 623 -7.49 33.66 30.67
C SER A 623 -7.22 33.07 29.29
N VAL A 624 -7.73 31.86 29.05
CA VAL A 624 -7.67 31.19 27.74
C VAL A 624 -9.08 31.02 27.21
N GLU A 625 -9.37 31.63 26.06
CA GLU A 625 -10.60 31.38 25.32
C GLU A 625 -10.50 30.03 24.60
N TYR A 626 -11.56 29.24 24.67
CA TYR A 626 -11.69 27.99 23.91
C TYR A 626 -12.87 28.07 22.95
N VAL A 627 -12.69 27.46 21.77
CA VAL A 627 -13.76 27.23 20.79
C VAL A 627 -13.66 25.78 20.32
N ILE A 628 -14.75 25.04 20.41
CA ILE A 628 -14.87 23.66 19.91
C ILE A 628 -15.84 23.66 18.74
N SER A 629 -15.36 23.22 17.58
CA SER A 629 -16.12 23.21 16.33
C SER A 629 -15.96 21.91 15.54
N SER A 630 -16.95 21.62 14.71
CA SER A 630 -16.86 20.63 13.63
C SER A 630 -16.89 21.33 12.26
N PHE A 631 -16.82 20.52 11.21
CA PHE A 631 -16.99 20.98 9.83
C PHE A 631 -18.18 20.24 9.21
N ASP A 632 -19.01 20.96 8.45
CA ASP A 632 -20.08 20.33 7.66
C ASP A 632 -19.57 19.78 6.31
N ASP A 633 -20.49 19.27 5.50
CA ASP A 633 -20.17 18.66 4.19
C ASP A 633 -19.60 19.69 3.18
N GLU A 634 -19.82 20.98 3.40
CA GLU A 634 -19.27 22.10 2.62
C GLU A 634 -17.97 22.65 3.23
N ASN A 635 -17.48 22.03 4.31
CA ASN A 635 -16.31 22.39 5.09
C ASN A 635 -16.45 23.76 5.80
N GLU A 636 -17.68 24.20 6.07
CA GLU A 636 -17.97 25.36 6.93
C GLU A 636 -17.88 24.98 8.41
N THR A 637 -17.44 25.93 9.25
CA THR A 637 -17.21 25.68 10.67
C THR A 637 -18.50 25.81 11.48
N ILE A 638 -18.89 24.75 12.18
CA ILE A 638 -20.01 24.75 13.12
C ILE A 638 -19.46 24.80 14.55
N VAL A 639 -19.70 25.89 15.26
CA VAL A 639 -19.26 26.02 16.67
C VAL A 639 -20.25 25.31 17.59
N HIS A 640 -19.75 24.39 18.41
CA HIS A 640 -20.55 23.64 19.37
C HIS A 640 -20.49 24.22 20.77
N SER A 641 -19.30 24.62 21.22
CA SER A 641 -19.14 25.23 22.54
C SER A 641 -17.97 26.19 22.57
N GLU A 642 -18.15 27.27 23.33
CA GLU A 642 -17.11 28.25 23.62
C GLU A 642 -17.19 28.72 25.06
N GLY A 643 -16.09 29.31 25.54
CA GLY A 643 -15.98 29.88 26.87
C GLY A 643 -14.55 30.27 27.21
N ARG A 644 -14.31 30.55 28.50
CA ARG A 644 -13.00 31.00 29.02
C ARG A 644 -12.51 30.12 30.16
N LEU A 645 -11.23 29.78 30.12
CA LEU A 645 -10.55 28.95 31.08
C LEU A 645 -9.60 29.81 31.92
N ALA A 646 -9.57 29.55 33.23
CA ALA A 646 -8.60 30.16 34.12
C ALA A 646 -7.86 29.08 34.93
N PHE A 647 -6.55 29.27 35.05
CA PHE A 647 -5.65 28.38 35.78
C PHE A 647 -5.45 28.89 37.21
N GLY A 648 -4.99 28.02 38.11
CA GLY A 648 -4.66 28.42 39.47
C GLY A 648 -3.35 27.81 39.97
N ASN A 649 -2.68 28.53 40.86
CA ASN A 649 -1.39 28.16 41.44
C ASN A 649 -1.53 27.09 42.55
N GLY A 650 -1.92 25.86 42.19
CA GLY A 650 -1.68 24.62 42.96
C GLY A 650 -2.22 24.47 44.40
N SER A 651 -2.62 25.54 45.07
CA SER A 651 -3.19 25.58 46.42
C SER A 651 -4.69 25.83 46.32
N ALA A 652 -5.48 25.14 47.15
CA ALA A 652 -6.87 25.50 47.33
C ALA A 652 -6.91 26.89 47.99
N ASP A 653 -7.81 27.76 47.56
CA ASP A 653 -8.01 29.04 48.24
C ASP A 653 -8.42 28.70 49.70
N PRO A 654 -7.94 29.40 50.76
CA PRO A 654 -8.32 29.09 52.13
C PRO A 654 -9.84 29.09 52.36
N ALA A 655 -10.58 29.83 51.52
CA ALA A 655 -12.05 29.83 51.48
C ALA A 655 -12.69 28.51 50.99
N ASP A 656 -11.95 27.66 50.28
CA ASP A 656 -12.43 26.37 49.76
C ASP A 656 -12.32 25.21 50.77
N ALA A 657 -11.68 25.44 51.92
CA ALA A 657 -11.42 24.44 52.94
C ALA A 657 -12.60 24.15 53.87
N GLU A 658 -13.62 25.02 53.94
CA GLU A 658 -14.67 24.97 54.97
C GLU A 658 -16.12 24.74 54.48
N ASP A 659 -16.37 24.65 53.16
CA ASP A 659 -17.72 24.36 52.64
C ASP A 659 -18.06 22.86 52.70
N ARG A 660 -18.66 22.42 53.81
CA ARG A 660 -19.23 21.07 53.95
C ARG A 660 -20.75 21.11 54.06
N ILE A 661 -21.44 20.40 53.18
CA ILE A 661 -22.90 20.32 53.14
C ILE A 661 -23.39 19.11 53.95
N PRO A 662 -24.32 19.29 54.91
CA PRO A 662 -24.80 18.20 55.75
C PRO A 662 -25.81 17.31 55.01
N LEU A 663 -25.31 16.33 54.25
CA LEU A 663 -26.13 15.43 53.41
C LEU A 663 -27.32 14.79 54.13
N GLN A 664 -27.12 14.31 55.37
CA GLN A 664 -28.20 13.68 56.15
C GLN A 664 -29.31 14.68 56.53
N ALA A 665 -28.96 15.93 56.82
CA ALA A 665 -29.93 16.97 57.14
C ALA A 665 -30.74 17.38 55.90
N LEU A 666 -30.14 17.34 54.71
CA LEU A 666 -30.86 17.56 53.45
C LEU A 666 -31.81 16.40 53.13
N LYS A 667 -31.35 15.14 53.25
CA LYS A 667 -32.19 13.96 53.03
C LYS A 667 -33.42 13.93 53.93
N ALA A 668 -33.27 14.34 55.19
CA ALA A 668 -34.37 14.39 56.16
C ALA A 668 -35.46 15.43 55.82
N GLN A 669 -35.18 16.38 54.92
CA GLN A 669 -36.15 17.40 54.45
C GLN A 669 -36.97 16.93 53.24
N CYS A 670 -36.72 15.72 52.73
CA CYS A 670 -37.41 15.14 51.59
C CYS A 670 -38.29 13.97 52.04
N ALA A 671 -39.33 13.64 51.27
CA ALA A 671 -40.27 12.56 51.60
C ALA A 671 -39.65 11.13 51.50
N GLY A 672 -38.39 11.02 51.10
CA GLY A 672 -37.66 9.78 50.82
C GLY A 672 -36.94 9.84 49.46
N PRO A 673 -36.04 8.89 49.16
CA PRO A 673 -35.42 8.80 47.85
C PRO A 673 -36.42 8.28 46.81
N GLU A 674 -36.51 8.96 45.67
CA GLU A 674 -36.96 8.34 44.43
C GLU A 674 -35.85 7.42 43.90
N ASP A 675 -36.25 6.24 43.42
CA ASP A 675 -35.33 5.29 42.80
C ASP A 675 -34.82 5.81 41.46
N GLY A 676 -33.52 5.59 41.19
CA GLY A 676 -32.87 6.04 39.96
C GLY A 676 -33.56 5.54 38.68
N ALA A 677 -34.00 4.28 38.64
CA ALA A 677 -34.67 3.73 37.46
C ALA A 677 -36.00 4.45 37.19
N ALA A 678 -36.77 4.74 38.25
CA ALA A 678 -38.01 5.51 38.15
C ALA A 678 -37.75 6.95 37.66
N CYS A 679 -36.62 7.56 38.02
CA CYS A 679 -36.20 8.87 37.51
C CYS A 679 -35.92 8.81 35.99
N TYR A 680 -35.19 7.80 35.51
CA TYR A 680 -34.88 7.65 34.09
C TYR A 680 -36.09 7.28 33.23
N ASP A 681 -37.08 6.57 33.77
CA ASP A 681 -38.36 6.34 33.09
C ASP A 681 -39.11 7.66 32.86
N LYS A 682 -39.11 8.58 33.84
CA LYS A 682 -39.67 9.94 33.65
C LYS A 682 -38.91 10.73 32.58
N PHE A 683 -37.58 10.68 32.57
CA PHE A 683 -36.79 11.34 31.51
C PHE A 683 -37.12 10.80 30.12
N ARG A 684 -37.35 9.49 29.99
CA ARG A 684 -37.77 8.85 28.73
C ARG A 684 -39.11 9.36 28.22
N GLU A 685 -40.09 9.57 29.12
CA GLU A 685 -41.39 10.17 28.75
C GLU A 685 -41.25 11.60 28.20
N TYR A 686 -40.18 12.31 28.57
CA TYR A 686 -39.87 13.65 28.09
C TYR A 686 -38.98 13.65 26.84
N GLY A 687 -38.63 12.49 26.29
CA GLY A 687 -37.80 12.36 25.10
C GLY A 687 -36.30 12.40 25.37
N LEU A 688 -35.87 12.23 26.62
CA LEU A 688 -34.46 12.08 27.01
C LEU A 688 -34.18 10.58 27.26
N HIS A 689 -33.51 9.94 26.31
CA HIS A 689 -33.24 8.51 26.32
C HIS A 689 -31.79 8.26 26.74
N TYR A 690 -31.58 8.11 28.05
CA TYR A 690 -30.28 7.77 28.62
C TYR A 690 -30.10 6.25 28.67
N GLY A 691 -29.03 5.75 28.06
CA GLY A 691 -28.56 4.37 28.19
C GLY A 691 -27.69 4.17 29.45
N PRO A 692 -27.22 2.93 29.70
CA PRO A 692 -26.57 2.56 30.96
C PRO A 692 -25.42 3.47 31.39
N SER A 693 -24.67 4.04 30.44
CA SER A 693 -23.54 4.92 30.72
C SER A 693 -23.92 6.31 31.25
N PHE A 694 -25.13 6.80 30.99
CA PHE A 694 -25.64 8.10 31.47
C PHE A 694 -26.70 7.95 32.56
N GLN A 695 -27.05 6.72 32.92
CA GLN A 695 -27.93 6.41 34.05
C GLN A 695 -27.20 6.45 35.41
N THR A 696 -26.61 7.60 35.75
CA THR A 696 -25.76 7.74 36.94
C THR A 696 -26.53 7.95 38.24
N ILE A 697 -27.74 8.51 38.20
CA ILE A 697 -28.59 8.74 39.38
C ILE A 697 -29.01 7.40 40.00
N GLN A 698 -28.61 7.16 41.23
CA GLN A 698 -29.00 5.98 42.02
C GLN A 698 -30.21 6.28 42.91
N GLU A 699 -30.20 7.46 43.53
CA GLU A 699 -31.24 7.95 44.42
C GLU A 699 -31.43 9.44 44.14
N LEU A 700 -32.67 9.91 44.07
CA LEU A 700 -33.01 11.32 43.92
C LEU A 700 -33.89 11.78 45.09
N TYR A 701 -33.44 12.78 45.83
CA TYR A 701 -34.19 13.41 46.92
C TYR A 701 -34.62 14.80 46.46
N VAL A 702 -35.92 15.08 46.45
CA VAL A 702 -36.46 16.38 46.06
C VAL A 702 -37.37 16.90 47.16
N ASN A 703 -37.21 18.19 47.49
CA ASN A 703 -38.27 19.00 48.04
C ASN A 703 -38.37 20.25 47.15
N GLY A 704 -39.51 20.93 47.05
CA GLY A 704 -39.73 21.97 46.02
C GLY A 704 -38.75 23.15 45.98
N SER A 705 -37.71 23.17 46.84
CA SER A 705 -36.61 24.14 46.85
C SER A 705 -35.30 23.59 46.29
N PHE A 706 -34.98 22.30 46.46
CA PHE A 706 -33.74 21.69 45.97
C PHE A 706 -33.89 20.22 45.55
N ALA A 707 -32.95 19.74 44.75
CA ALA A 707 -32.76 18.33 44.44
C ALA A 707 -31.37 17.87 44.88
N LEU A 708 -31.28 16.66 45.43
CA LEU A 708 -30.05 16.01 45.82
C LEU A 708 -30.02 14.60 45.22
N SER A 709 -29.08 14.33 44.31
CA SER A 709 -28.90 13.01 43.71
C SER A 709 -27.67 12.32 44.26
N LYS A 710 -27.75 11.02 44.53
CA LYS A 710 -26.57 10.15 44.64
C LYS A 710 -26.18 9.69 43.23
N LEU A 711 -25.00 10.06 42.77
CA LEU A 711 -24.49 9.71 41.45
C LEU A 711 -23.43 8.62 41.55
N LYS A 712 -23.46 7.66 40.64
CA LYS A 712 -22.47 6.60 40.52
C LYS A 712 -22.17 6.30 39.05
N ILE A 713 -20.88 6.17 38.72
CA ILE A 713 -20.46 5.79 37.37
C ILE A 713 -20.82 4.32 37.09
N ALA A 714 -21.19 4.02 35.84
CA ALA A 714 -21.44 2.64 35.40
C ALA A 714 -20.19 1.76 35.52
N GLU A 715 -20.37 0.47 35.80
CA GLU A 715 -19.28 -0.46 36.10
C GLU A 715 -18.26 -0.56 34.95
N HIS A 716 -18.73 -0.57 33.70
CA HIS A 716 -17.88 -0.68 32.50
C HIS A 716 -17.06 0.58 32.21
N LEU A 717 -17.34 1.71 32.85
CA LEU A 717 -16.60 2.97 32.67
C LEU A 717 -15.57 3.22 33.77
N LYS A 718 -15.47 2.34 34.78
CA LYS A 718 -14.54 2.53 35.90
C LYS A 718 -13.07 2.44 35.51
N GLY A 719 -12.74 1.65 34.49
CA GLY A 719 -11.36 1.40 34.05
C GLY A 719 -10.63 2.68 33.63
N ASP A 720 -11.32 3.54 32.87
CA ASP A 720 -10.76 4.77 32.31
C ASP A 720 -11.17 6.04 33.07
N PHE A 721 -11.96 5.90 34.14
CA PHE A 721 -12.50 7.01 34.91
C PHE A 721 -11.44 8.02 35.36
N GLY A 722 -10.27 7.52 35.78
CA GLY A 722 -9.17 8.36 36.29
C GLY A 722 -8.50 9.24 35.23
N GLN A 723 -8.81 9.05 33.94
CA GLN A 723 -8.30 9.89 32.85
C GLN A 723 -9.05 11.23 32.74
N TYR A 724 -10.26 11.30 33.28
CA TYR A 724 -11.15 12.44 33.14
C TYR A 724 -11.04 13.42 34.31
N ILE A 725 -11.05 14.72 34.03
CA ILE A 725 -11.20 15.77 35.05
C ILE A 725 -12.69 15.94 35.39
N LEU A 726 -13.51 16.00 34.34
CA LEU A 726 -14.94 16.23 34.31
C LEU A 726 -15.59 15.08 33.52
N HIS A 727 -15.65 13.88 34.11
CA HIS A 727 -16.19 12.71 33.40
C HIS A 727 -17.61 12.97 32.85
N PRO A 728 -17.85 12.82 31.53
CA PRO A 728 -19.10 13.25 30.88
C PRO A 728 -20.37 12.73 31.57
N SER A 729 -20.42 11.44 31.93
CA SER A 729 -21.57 10.84 32.60
C SER A 729 -21.90 11.43 33.99
N LEU A 730 -20.89 11.73 34.82
CA LEU A 730 -21.14 12.24 36.18
C LEU A 730 -21.51 13.72 36.15
N ILE A 731 -20.84 14.49 35.29
CA ILE A 731 -21.17 15.90 35.11
C ILE A 731 -22.56 16.04 34.50
N ASP A 732 -22.89 15.23 33.50
CA ASP A 732 -24.25 15.19 32.96
C ASP A 732 -25.27 14.75 34.03
N GLY A 733 -24.96 13.75 34.87
CA GLY A 733 -25.78 13.39 36.03
C GLY A 733 -26.04 14.54 37.02
N ALA A 734 -25.07 15.43 37.19
CA ALA A 734 -25.26 16.65 37.98
C ALA A 734 -26.23 17.62 37.29
N LEU A 735 -26.11 17.80 35.97
CA LEU A 735 -27.05 18.60 35.17
C LEU A 735 -28.47 17.99 35.19
N GLN A 736 -28.58 16.66 35.08
CA GLN A 736 -29.82 15.90 35.19
C GLN A 736 -30.49 16.10 36.56
N THR A 737 -29.72 16.32 37.63
CA THR A 737 -30.27 16.62 38.97
C THR A 737 -31.04 17.95 38.98
N ALA A 738 -30.53 18.98 38.30
CA ALA A 738 -31.26 20.23 38.12
C ALA A 738 -32.51 20.05 37.22
N ALA A 739 -32.40 19.23 36.16
CA ALA A 739 -33.54 18.90 35.31
C ALA A 739 -34.64 18.13 36.07
N GLY A 740 -34.27 17.24 36.99
CA GLY A 740 -35.21 16.54 37.88
C GLY A 740 -35.98 17.49 38.81
N LEU A 741 -35.32 18.54 39.31
CA LEU A 741 -35.98 19.60 40.09
C LEU A 741 -37.01 20.36 39.25
N VAL A 742 -36.69 20.74 38.00
CA VAL A 742 -37.63 21.39 37.08
C VAL A 742 -38.79 20.47 36.68
N GLY A 743 -38.50 19.19 36.38
CA GLY A 743 -39.51 18.21 35.99
C GLY A 743 -40.56 17.96 37.08
N SER A 744 -40.20 18.14 38.35
CA SER A 744 -41.14 18.11 39.48
C SER A 744 -42.05 19.35 39.55
N LEU A 745 -41.62 20.48 38.98
CA LEU A 745 -42.31 21.78 38.99
C LEU A 745 -43.14 22.05 37.73
N ALA A 746 -42.74 21.50 36.56
CA ALA A 746 -43.40 21.69 35.26
C ALA A 746 -43.38 20.39 34.43
N PRO A 747 -44.34 19.47 34.66
CA PRO A 747 -44.38 18.20 33.94
C PRO A 747 -44.75 18.41 32.45
N ARG A 748 -44.05 17.71 31.54
CA ARG A 748 -44.30 17.54 30.07
C ARG A 748 -43.39 18.25 29.06
N THR A 749 -42.35 18.98 29.48
CA THR A 749 -41.39 19.60 28.54
C THR A 749 -39.95 19.31 28.98
N PRO A 750 -39.09 18.70 28.13
CA PRO A 750 -37.68 18.51 28.48
C PRO A 750 -36.96 19.86 28.48
N TYR A 751 -36.10 20.07 29.48
CA TYR A 751 -35.27 21.26 29.61
C TYR A 751 -33.82 20.89 29.31
N LEU A 752 -33.17 21.65 28.43
CA LEU A 752 -31.77 21.44 28.07
C LEU A 752 -30.90 22.61 28.53
N PRO A 753 -29.65 22.33 28.95
CA PRO A 753 -28.67 23.37 29.21
C PRO A 753 -28.24 24.05 27.92
N PHE A 754 -28.10 25.37 27.94
CA PHE A 754 -27.58 26.13 26.80
C PHE A 754 -26.50 27.15 27.18
N ALA A 755 -26.41 27.54 28.46
CA ALA A 755 -25.33 28.39 28.96
C ALA A 755 -25.04 28.09 30.44
N LEU A 756 -23.85 28.47 30.89
CA LEU A 756 -23.41 28.36 32.28
C LEU A 756 -22.37 29.44 32.59
N ASP A 757 -22.61 30.23 33.64
CA ASP A 757 -21.73 31.38 33.94
C ASP A 757 -20.35 30.92 34.40
N GLU A 758 -20.26 29.98 35.35
CA GLU A 758 -18.99 29.57 35.95
C GLU A 758 -19.02 28.13 36.49
N ILE A 759 -17.91 27.40 36.29
CA ILE A 759 -17.57 26.14 36.95
C ILE A 759 -16.30 26.35 37.76
N ASP A 760 -16.33 26.05 39.06
CA ASP A 760 -15.16 25.98 39.93
C ASP A 760 -14.76 24.53 40.21
N ILE A 761 -13.59 24.11 39.74
CA ILE A 761 -13.03 22.77 39.91
C ILE A 761 -12.10 22.75 41.13
N ILE A 762 -12.66 22.43 42.29
CA ILE A 762 -11.97 22.53 43.58
C ILE A 762 -11.17 21.26 43.85
N ARG A 763 -11.80 20.08 43.68
CA ARG A 763 -11.22 18.76 44.01
C ARG A 763 -11.56 17.73 42.91
N PRO A 764 -10.76 16.66 42.75
CA PRO A 764 -11.10 15.56 41.86
C PRO A 764 -12.44 14.92 42.22
N VAL A 765 -13.20 14.49 41.21
CA VAL A 765 -14.52 13.86 41.42
C VAL A 765 -14.34 12.34 41.56
N PRO A 766 -14.81 11.72 42.67
CA PRO A 766 -14.76 10.27 42.83
C PRO A 766 -15.85 9.56 41.99
N GLN A 767 -15.71 8.24 41.81
CA GLN A 767 -16.66 7.40 41.06
C GLN A 767 -18.09 7.39 41.63
N THR A 768 -18.26 7.79 42.89
CA THR A 768 -19.55 7.96 43.56
C THR A 768 -19.53 9.29 44.30
N CYS A 769 -20.50 10.15 44.02
CA CYS A 769 -20.60 11.49 44.59
C CYS A 769 -22.08 11.88 44.76
N TYR A 770 -22.32 13.04 45.35
CA TYR A 770 -23.65 13.64 45.42
C TYR A 770 -23.70 14.90 44.55
N ALA A 771 -24.83 15.16 43.90
CA ALA A 771 -25.10 16.44 43.24
C ALA A 771 -26.25 17.13 43.95
N TYR A 772 -26.01 18.35 44.44
CA TYR A 772 -27.02 19.21 45.05
C TYR A 772 -27.35 20.35 44.10
N ALA A 773 -28.59 20.47 43.67
CA ALA A 773 -29.08 21.52 42.76
C ALA A 773 -30.18 22.35 43.43
N GLU A 774 -30.08 23.68 43.32
CA GLU A 774 -31.07 24.62 43.84
C GLU A 774 -31.37 25.71 42.81
N CYS A 775 -32.61 26.19 42.77
CA CYS A 775 -33.00 27.28 41.87
C CYS A 775 -32.42 28.60 42.38
N SER A 776 -31.70 29.35 41.53
CA SER A 776 -31.12 30.65 41.93
C SER A 776 -32.13 31.79 41.98
N ASP A 777 -33.25 31.65 41.25
CA ASP A 777 -34.20 32.74 40.97
C ASP A 777 -35.58 32.47 41.61
N ALA A 778 -35.63 32.05 42.88
CA ALA A 778 -36.88 31.71 43.57
C ALA A 778 -37.93 32.86 43.63
N HIS A 779 -37.58 34.10 43.27
CA HIS A 779 -38.44 35.29 43.43
C HIS A 779 -38.49 36.32 42.28
N THR A 780 -37.99 36.04 41.07
CA THR A 780 -38.04 37.01 39.94
C THR A 780 -38.86 36.50 38.76
N GLN A 781 -39.86 37.30 38.33
CA GLN A 781 -40.72 37.02 37.18
C GLN A 781 -39.89 36.80 35.91
N ASN A 782 -40.04 35.61 35.33
CA ASN A 782 -39.18 35.08 34.29
C ASN A 782 -39.67 35.49 32.90
N ARG A 783 -38.93 36.35 32.17
CA ARG A 783 -39.17 36.57 30.74
C ARG A 783 -38.53 35.41 29.97
N ALA A 784 -39.30 34.71 29.13
CA ALA A 784 -38.90 33.65 28.18
C ALA A 784 -38.67 32.21 28.69
N GLY A 785 -39.06 31.85 29.93
CA GLY A 785 -39.11 30.45 30.37
C GLY A 785 -37.75 29.78 30.66
N VAL A 786 -36.68 30.56 30.80
CA VAL A 786 -35.33 30.10 31.14
C VAL A 786 -35.16 30.01 32.66
N THR A 787 -34.80 28.85 33.20
CA THR A 787 -34.61 28.69 34.66
C THR A 787 -33.13 28.55 35.01
N LYS A 788 -32.72 29.15 36.12
CA LYS A 788 -31.32 29.19 36.56
C LYS A 788 -31.08 28.33 37.80
N PHE A 789 -29.99 27.58 37.80
CA PHE A 789 -29.62 26.67 38.88
C PHE A 789 -28.19 26.86 39.35
N ASN A 790 -27.98 26.72 40.65
CA ASN A 790 -26.65 26.46 41.21
C ASN A 790 -26.55 24.98 41.54
N ILE A 791 -25.44 24.36 41.13
CA ILE A 791 -25.19 22.93 41.37
C ILE A 791 -23.87 22.78 42.12
N ARG A 792 -23.83 21.90 43.12
CA ARG A 792 -22.60 21.53 43.82
C ARG A 792 -22.43 20.02 43.75
N LEU A 793 -21.30 19.55 43.20
CA LEU A 793 -20.89 18.17 43.39
C LEU A 793 -20.19 18.04 44.74
N LEU A 794 -20.54 16.99 45.48
CA LEU A 794 -20.13 16.76 46.85
C LEU A 794 -19.55 15.35 46.99
N SER A 795 -18.54 15.19 47.85
CA SER A 795 -18.07 13.86 48.25
C SER A 795 -19.13 13.14 49.08
N GLU A 796 -18.95 11.84 49.35
CA GLU A 796 -19.83 11.10 50.27
C GLU A 796 -19.81 11.65 51.70
N SER A 797 -18.77 12.41 52.08
CA SER A 797 -18.70 13.11 53.36
C SER A 797 -19.39 14.48 53.33
N GLY A 798 -19.77 15.00 52.15
CA GLY A 798 -20.42 16.31 51.96
C GLY A 798 -19.47 17.47 51.63
N GLU A 799 -18.19 17.21 51.37
CA GLU A 799 -17.23 18.24 50.95
C GLU A 799 -17.49 18.68 49.52
N VAL A 800 -17.42 19.98 49.23
CA VAL A 800 -17.63 20.47 47.87
C VAL A 800 -16.45 20.13 46.95
N LEU A 801 -16.76 19.50 45.82
CA LEU A 801 -15.82 19.08 44.79
C LEU A 801 -15.81 20.04 43.60
N ILE A 802 -17.01 20.39 43.12
CA ILE A 802 -17.21 21.32 42.00
C ILE A 802 -18.41 22.22 42.31
N LYS A 803 -18.33 23.51 41.97
CA LYS A 803 -19.45 24.46 42.00
C LYS A 803 -19.82 24.87 40.58
N PHE A 804 -21.09 24.77 40.23
CA PHE A 804 -21.69 25.31 39.01
C PHE A 804 -22.52 26.51 39.44
N LYS A 805 -22.23 27.67 38.87
CA LYS A 805 -22.93 28.91 39.15
C LYS A 805 -23.78 29.28 37.94
N ASN A 806 -25.08 29.49 38.17
CA ASN A 806 -26.04 29.92 37.15
C ASN A 806 -26.00 29.03 35.89
N LEU A 807 -26.40 27.77 36.01
CA LEU A 807 -26.75 26.93 34.87
C LEU A 807 -28.09 27.39 34.29
N TYR A 808 -28.13 27.74 33.01
CA TYR A 808 -29.33 28.17 32.32
C TYR A 808 -29.96 27.00 31.57
N LEU A 809 -31.18 26.65 31.96
CA LEU A 809 -31.99 25.62 31.32
C LEU A 809 -33.13 26.28 30.54
N ARG A 810 -33.35 25.86 29.29
CA ARG A 810 -34.49 26.30 28.47
C ARG A 810 -35.36 25.10 28.06
N PRO A 811 -36.68 25.28 27.89
CA PRO A 811 -37.54 24.24 27.35
C PRO A 811 -37.16 23.96 25.88
N LEU A 812 -37.06 22.69 25.52
CA LEU A 812 -36.88 22.29 24.13
C LEU A 812 -38.23 22.41 23.41
N ALA A 813 -38.31 23.26 22.40
CA ALA A 813 -39.51 23.42 21.59
C ALA A 813 -39.79 22.11 20.82
N ARG A 814 -41.02 21.59 20.89
CA ARG A 814 -41.43 20.45 20.04
C ARG A 814 -41.25 20.84 18.57
N PRO A 815 -40.66 19.99 17.72
CA PRO A 815 -40.74 20.17 16.28
C PRO A 815 -42.22 20.16 15.89
N LEU A 816 -42.71 21.25 15.30
CA LEU A 816 -44.00 21.26 14.63
C LEU A 816 -43.89 20.34 13.42
N LEU A 817 -44.54 19.18 13.47
CA LEU A 817 -44.75 18.33 12.31
C LEU A 817 -45.62 19.08 11.28
N SER A 818 -45.00 19.75 10.31
CA SER A 818 -45.63 20.00 9.00
C SER A 818 -44.61 20.45 7.95
N ASN A 819 -44.59 19.72 6.84
CA ASN A 819 -43.95 20.06 5.57
C ASN A 819 -44.20 21.52 5.15
N HIS A 820 -43.13 22.28 4.93
CA HIS A 820 -42.80 22.94 3.65
C HIS A 820 -41.59 23.87 3.85
N SER A 821 -40.72 23.87 2.86
CA SER A 821 -39.66 24.83 2.58
C SER A 821 -39.98 26.25 3.04
N LEU A 822 -39.05 26.91 3.75
CA LEU A 822 -38.97 28.38 3.80
C LEU A 822 -37.57 28.85 4.20
N GLU A 823 -37.21 29.94 3.55
CA GLU A 823 -35.94 30.66 3.48
C GLU A 823 -35.46 31.20 4.83
N LEU A 824 -34.13 31.31 4.93
CA LEU A 824 -33.42 32.08 5.94
C LEU A 824 -33.89 33.54 5.89
N SER A 825 -34.45 34.04 6.99
CA SER A 825 -34.59 35.47 7.25
C SER A 825 -33.62 35.89 8.34
N GLU A 826 -32.76 36.84 7.98
CA GLU A 826 -31.89 37.59 8.87
C GLU A 826 -32.69 38.20 10.03
N VAL A 827 -32.23 37.97 11.26
CA VAL A 827 -32.58 38.82 12.40
C VAL A 827 -31.28 39.26 13.07
N ALA A 828 -30.96 40.53 12.81
CA ALA A 828 -29.95 41.29 13.53
C ALA A 828 -30.27 41.38 15.02
N ILE A 829 -29.26 41.21 15.87
CA ILE A 829 -29.29 41.68 17.26
C ILE A 829 -27.96 42.39 17.51
N GLY A 830 -28.06 43.68 17.85
CA GLY A 830 -26.95 44.51 18.34
C GLY A 830 -26.86 44.54 19.86
#